data_AF-A0AAE0RTB1-F1
#
_entry.id   AF-A0AAE0RTB1-F1
#
_cell.length_a   1.000
_cell.length_b   1.000
_cell.length_c   1.000
_cell.angle_alpha   90.00
_cell.angle_beta   90.00
_cell.angle_gamma   90.00
#
_symmetry.space_group_name_H-M   'P 1'
#
loop_
_entity.id
_entity.type
_entity.pdbx_description
1 polymer ?
#
loop_
_entity_poly.entity_id
_entity_poly.type
_entity_poly.pdbx_seq_one_letter_code
_entity_poly.pdbx_strand_id
1 'polypeptide(L)'
;MYALFHDIKIYGMFHDIKMYALFLDIKMYSMFHDIKMYALFHDIKIYVMFHDIKMYALFHDIKMYALFHEFKMYSMFHDIKLYAMFHESKMYAMFHDIKMDAMFHDIKMYALFHDIKMYAMFHDIKMYAMFHNIKMYAMFHYIKMYVMFHDIKMYAMFHDIKMYALFHDIKMYAMFNDIKMYAMCQDIKLYAMFHDIKMYAMFHDIKLYAMFHESKMYALFHDIKMYAMFHDINLYVMLNDIKIYAMFHDIKMHVMFHDIKMHAMFQDIKMYALFQDIKMYAMFHDIKMYAMFQDIKMYAMFHDIKMYAMFQDIKMYAMFHDIKMYAMFHDIKMYAMFHDIKMYAMFQDIKMYAMFHYIKLYAMFHESKMYALFHDIKMYAMFHDIKMYAMLNDIKIYAMFHDIKMHAMFHDIKMHAMFQDIKMYALFQVIKMYAMFHDIKMYAMFQDIKMYALFHDIKMYAMFQDIKMYAMFHDIKMYALFHDIKMYAMFHDIKMYAMFQDIKMYAMFHDIKMYAMFHYIKMYAMFHDIKMYAMFHDIKMYALFHDIKMYAMFHDIKMYAMFQDIKMYAIFPYIKMYALFYDIKIHQDVCIVPSHQDMYAMCHDIKMYAMFQDIKMYAMFHDFKMYALFHDIKMYAMFHDIKMYALFLDIKLYAMLYDINMYAMLHDIKMYALFHDIKMYAMLYDINMYAMLHDIKMYALFHDIKMYAMFHDIKMYAMFYDIKMYAMFHDIKMYAMCHDIKMYAMFHDIKLYALFHDIKMYAMFHDIKLYAMFHDINMYALFHDIKMYAMFHDIKMYAMFLDIKLYAMLYDINMYAMLHDIKMYASFHDIKMYAMFHDIKMYAMFYDIKMYAMFHDIKMYAMCHDIKMYAMFHDIKLYALFHDIKMYAMFHDIKLYAMFHDINMYALFHDIKMYAMFHDIKMYAMFLDIKLYAMLYDINMYAMLHDIKMYALFHDIKMYAMFHDIKMYAMFYDIKMYAMCHDIKMYAMFHDIKMYALFHDIKMYAMFHNIKLYAMFHDINMYALFHDIKMYAMFHDIKMYAIFHDINMYDMFHDIKMYAMFHDIKMYAMFHDIKMYAMFHDIKMYAMCHDIKMYAMFHDIKMYALFHDIKMYALFHDIKMYAMFHYKKG
;
A
#
# COMPACT_ATOMS: atom_id res chain seq x y z
N MET A 1 -35.18 54.67 53.11
CA MET A 1 -35.41 54.23 54.50
C MET A 1 -34.07 53.93 55.16
N TYR A 2 -33.81 54.50 56.34
CA TYR A 2 -32.72 54.10 57.23
C TYR A 2 -33.33 53.29 58.37
N ALA A 3 -32.87 52.07 58.61
CA ALA A 3 -33.49 51.18 59.59
C ALA A 3 -32.46 50.35 60.35
N LEU A 4 -32.64 50.28 61.66
CA LEU A 4 -31.92 49.38 62.56
C LEU A 4 -32.91 48.31 63.02
N PHE A 5 -32.60 47.05 62.74
CA PHE A 5 -33.38 45.91 63.20
C PHE A 5 -32.48 45.08 64.13
N HIS A 6 -32.87 44.98 65.40
CA HIS A 6 -32.10 44.30 66.45
C HIS A 6 -33.05 43.44 67.28
N ASP A 7 -32.75 42.15 67.47
CA ASP A 7 -33.53 41.19 68.28
C ASP A 7 -35.00 40.98 67.84
N ILE A 8 -35.30 40.99 66.54
CA ILE A 8 -36.69 40.89 66.03
C ILE A 8 -36.83 39.76 65.01
N LYS A 9 -37.97 39.05 65.04
CA LYS A 9 -38.39 38.17 63.93
C LYS A 9 -39.12 38.98 62.88
N ILE A 10 -38.57 39.05 61.68
CA ILE A 10 -39.16 39.79 60.56
C ILE A 10 -39.87 38.81 59.62
N TYR A 11 -41.17 39.04 59.41
CA TYR A 11 -41.95 38.45 58.32
C TYR A 11 -42.46 39.59 57.46
N GLY A 12 -41.95 39.74 56.23
CA GLY A 12 -42.29 40.93 55.45
C GLY A 12 -41.97 40.84 53.97
N MET A 13 -42.84 41.45 53.18
CA MET A 13 -42.61 41.73 51.76
C MET A 13 -42.24 43.21 51.61
N PHE A 14 -41.06 43.47 51.06
CA PHE A 14 -40.57 44.81 50.78
C PHE A 14 -40.60 45.03 49.27
N HIS A 15 -41.21 46.12 48.83
CA HIS A 15 -41.39 46.41 47.41
C HIS A 15 -41.10 47.88 47.11
N ASP A 16 -40.37 48.16 46.02
CA ASP A 16 -40.18 49.52 45.45
C ASP A 16 -39.48 50.54 46.38
N ILE A 17 -38.49 50.07 47.16
CA ILE A 17 -37.84 50.88 48.20
C ILE A 17 -36.32 50.97 48.02
N LYS A 18 -35.76 52.14 48.31
CA LYS A 18 -34.32 52.32 48.58
C LYS A 18 -34.04 52.23 50.09
N MET A 19 -33.24 51.23 50.49
CA MET A 19 -33.05 50.84 51.89
C MET A 19 -31.58 50.91 52.32
N TYR A 20 -31.35 51.47 53.52
CA TYR A 20 -30.09 51.43 54.26
C TYR A 20 -30.38 50.75 55.60
N ALA A 21 -29.84 49.57 55.83
CA ALA A 21 -30.26 48.76 56.96
C ALA A 21 -29.11 48.06 57.70
N LEU A 22 -29.18 48.11 59.03
CA LEU A 22 -28.36 47.28 59.90
C LEU A 22 -29.27 46.23 60.53
N PHE A 23 -29.02 44.96 60.21
CA PHE A 23 -29.72 43.82 60.77
C PHE A 23 -28.77 43.11 61.73
N LEU A 24 -29.19 42.96 62.98
CA LEU A 24 -28.47 42.32 64.08
C LEU A 24 -29.40 41.31 64.77
N ASP A 25 -28.93 40.08 64.97
CA ASP A 25 -29.52 39.06 65.85
C ASP A 25 -30.97 38.60 65.55
N ILE A 26 -31.19 37.28 65.43
CA ILE A 26 -32.50 36.61 65.26
C ILE A 26 -33.04 36.61 63.79
N LYS A 27 -34.01 35.74 63.50
CA LYS A 27 -34.40 35.18 62.18
C LYS A 27 -35.25 36.09 61.28
N MET A 28 -35.02 36.03 59.96
CA MET A 28 -35.80 36.76 58.94
C MET A 28 -36.44 35.81 57.90
N TYR A 29 -37.71 36.07 57.57
CA TYR A 29 -38.45 35.45 56.47
C TYR A 29 -39.04 36.55 55.58
N SER A 30 -38.45 36.80 54.41
CA SER A 30 -38.85 37.96 53.63
C SER A 30 -38.76 37.78 52.13
N MET A 31 -39.54 38.60 51.42
CA MET A 31 -39.44 38.77 49.98
C MET A 31 -39.11 40.22 49.70
N PHE A 32 -38.09 40.44 48.87
CA PHE A 32 -37.71 41.77 48.41
C PHE A 32 -37.92 41.81 46.89
N HIS A 33 -38.63 42.82 46.40
CA HIS A 33 -38.95 42.99 44.98
C HIS A 33 -38.73 44.44 44.54
N ASP A 34 -37.98 44.71 43.46
CA ASP A 34 -37.66 46.06 42.96
C ASP A 34 -36.97 46.95 44.00
N ILE A 35 -35.82 46.49 44.53
CA ILE A 35 -35.16 47.16 45.66
C ILE A 35 -33.72 47.55 45.36
N LYS A 36 -33.33 48.73 45.86
CA LYS A 36 -31.92 49.13 45.98
C LYS A 36 -31.50 49.17 47.44
N MET A 37 -30.65 48.23 47.86
CA MET A 37 -30.32 48.00 49.27
C MET A 37 -28.83 48.20 49.58
N TYR A 38 -28.56 48.81 50.74
CA TYR A 38 -27.27 48.86 51.41
C TYR A 38 -27.44 48.26 52.80
N ALA A 39 -26.82 47.12 53.09
CA ALA A 39 -27.07 46.43 54.34
C ALA A 39 -25.85 45.78 54.98
N LEU A 40 -25.87 45.71 56.31
CA LEU A 40 -25.00 44.84 57.09
C LEU A 40 -25.88 43.86 57.86
N PHE A 41 -25.57 42.58 57.72
CA PHE A 41 -26.23 41.48 58.40
C PHE A 41 -25.20 40.82 59.31
N HIS A 42 -25.51 40.70 60.60
CA HIS A 42 -24.62 40.09 61.58
C HIS A 42 -25.39 39.22 62.59
N ASP A 43 -24.95 37.97 62.77
CA ASP A 43 -25.56 36.95 63.65
C ASP A 43 -27.00 36.56 63.30
N ILE A 44 -27.25 36.23 62.03
CA ILE A 44 -28.62 36.07 61.49
C ILE A 44 -28.85 34.70 60.86
N LYS A 45 -30.08 34.17 61.00
CA LYS A 45 -30.59 33.10 60.14
C LYS A 45 -31.70 33.60 59.23
N ILE A 46 -31.49 33.54 57.92
CA ILE A 46 -32.35 34.19 56.91
C ILE A 46 -32.95 33.16 55.95
N TYR A 47 -34.23 33.34 55.62
CA TYR A 47 -34.94 32.71 54.51
C TYR A 47 -35.52 33.81 53.62
N VAL A 48 -35.01 33.96 52.40
CA VAL A 48 -35.30 35.14 51.61
C VAL A 48 -35.44 34.87 50.12
N MET A 49 -36.36 35.58 49.48
CA MET A 49 -36.44 35.69 48.03
C MET A 49 -36.12 37.13 47.61
N PHE A 50 -35.19 37.28 46.70
CA PHE A 50 -34.75 38.55 46.13
C PHE A 50 -35.09 38.54 44.62
N HIS A 51 -35.92 39.48 44.17
CA HIS A 51 -36.33 39.64 42.77
C HIS A 51 -36.12 41.10 42.33
N ASP A 52 -35.44 41.34 41.21
CA ASP A 52 -35.15 42.69 40.69
C ASP A 52 -34.41 43.61 41.69
N ILE A 53 -33.19 43.23 42.07
CA ILE A 53 -32.48 43.90 43.18
C ILE A 53 -31.09 44.36 42.82
N LYS A 54 -30.76 45.57 43.27
CA LYS A 54 -29.38 46.07 43.33
C LYS A 54 -28.91 46.19 44.79
N MET A 55 -28.03 45.30 45.22
CA MET A 55 -27.61 45.18 46.62
C MET A 55 -26.12 45.44 46.83
N TYR A 56 -25.82 46.15 47.92
CA TYR A 56 -24.49 46.28 48.52
C TYR A 56 -24.56 45.75 49.95
N ALA A 57 -23.93 44.61 50.24
CA ALA A 57 -24.14 43.94 51.52
C ALA A 57 -22.88 43.32 52.15
N LEU A 58 -22.76 43.43 53.47
CA LEU A 58 -21.81 42.67 54.26
C LEU A 58 -22.58 41.68 55.13
N PHE A 59 -22.21 40.41 55.03
CA PHE A 59 -22.81 39.29 55.74
C PHE A 59 -21.74 38.68 56.65
N HIS A 60 -21.98 38.62 57.96
CA HIS A 60 -21.06 38.09 58.96
C HIS A 60 -21.80 37.15 59.94
N ASP A 61 -21.31 35.93 60.17
CA ASP A 61 -21.94 34.93 61.05
C ASP A 61 -23.39 34.61 60.67
N ILE A 62 -23.59 34.02 59.48
CA ILE A 62 -24.95 33.84 58.92
C ILE A 62 -25.24 32.42 58.49
N LYS A 63 -26.49 31.99 58.73
CA LYS A 63 -27.10 30.84 58.06
C LYS A 63 -28.22 31.28 57.13
N MET A 64 -27.99 31.20 55.82
CA MET A 64 -28.88 31.77 54.81
C MET A 64 -29.45 30.71 53.88
N TYR A 65 -30.75 30.83 53.59
CA TYR A 65 -31.46 30.12 52.52
C TYR A 65 -32.07 31.15 51.60
N ALA A 66 -31.64 31.19 50.34
CA ALA A 66 -32.00 32.29 49.46
C ALA A 66 -32.27 31.89 48.01
N LEU A 67 -33.27 32.53 47.42
CA LEU A 67 -33.50 32.51 45.98
C LEU A 67 -33.30 33.93 45.47
N PHE A 68 -32.37 34.09 44.53
CA PHE A 68 -32.06 35.36 43.91
C PHE A 68 -32.39 35.27 42.41
N HIS A 69 -33.26 36.17 41.93
CA HIS A 69 -33.69 36.29 40.54
C HIS A 69 -33.47 37.72 40.05
N GLU A 70 -32.96 37.91 38.83
CA GLU A 70 -32.74 39.22 38.19
C GLU A 70 -32.03 40.25 39.10
N PHE A 71 -30.83 39.90 39.58
CA PHE A 71 -30.15 40.72 40.60
C PHE A 71 -28.73 41.16 40.22
N LYS A 72 -28.32 42.29 40.83
CA LYS A 72 -26.96 42.83 40.78
C LYS A 72 -26.42 43.05 42.19
N MET A 73 -25.39 42.30 42.55
CA MET A 73 -24.88 42.25 43.93
C MET A 73 -23.41 42.63 44.04
N TYR A 74 -23.09 43.38 45.09
CA TYR A 74 -21.74 43.66 45.57
C TYR A 74 -21.66 43.27 47.03
N SER A 75 -20.91 42.24 47.37
CA SER A 75 -20.98 41.67 48.72
C SER A 75 -19.72 41.07 49.27
N MET A 76 -19.63 41.10 50.59
CA MET A 76 -18.66 40.34 51.36
C MET A 76 -19.40 39.38 52.29
N PHE A 77 -18.99 38.13 52.26
CA PHE A 77 -19.54 37.03 53.04
C PHE A 77 -18.42 36.46 53.92
N HIS A 78 -18.59 36.49 55.24
CA HIS A 78 -17.61 36.02 56.23
C HIS A 78 -18.30 35.13 57.27
N ASP A 79 -17.76 33.92 57.52
CA ASP A 79 -18.33 32.94 58.47
C ASP A 79 -19.78 32.53 58.17
N ILE A 80 -20.00 31.86 57.02
CA ILE A 80 -21.37 31.63 56.50
C ILE A 80 -21.67 30.18 56.14
N LYS A 81 -22.91 29.78 56.43
CA LYS A 81 -23.57 28.60 55.82
C LYS A 81 -24.64 29.07 54.83
N LEU A 82 -24.38 28.93 53.54
CA LEU A 82 -25.22 29.44 52.46
C LEU A 82 -25.87 28.32 51.66
N TYR A 83 -27.20 28.37 51.52
CA TYR A 83 -27.99 27.55 50.60
C TYR A 83 -28.67 28.49 49.61
N ALA A 84 -28.23 28.52 48.35
CA ALA A 84 -28.70 29.54 47.43
C ALA A 84 -28.95 29.07 46.01
N MET A 85 -30.02 29.58 45.39
CA MET A 85 -30.21 29.54 43.95
C MET A 85 -30.10 30.95 43.40
N PHE A 86 -29.22 31.14 42.42
CA PHE A 86 -29.00 32.40 41.74
C PHE A 86 -29.39 32.21 40.27
N HIS A 87 -30.28 33.08 39.76
CA HIS A 87 -30.80 33.06 38.39
C HIS A 87 -30.68 34.46 37.76
N GLU A 88 -30.26 34.54 36.50
CA GLU A 88 -30.20 35.77 35.67
C GLU A 88 -29.53 36.94 36.37
N SER A 89 -28.21 36.87 36.58
CA SER A 89 -27.58 37.80 37.54
C SER A 89 -26.17 38.25 37.23
N LYS A 90 -25.79 39.36 37.90
CA LYS A 90 -24.43 39.89 37.89
C LYS A 90 -23.89 40.09 39.30
N MET A 91 -22.87 39.32 39.66
CA MET A 91 -22.35 39.25 41.02
C MET A 91 -20.89 39.69 41.12
N TYR A 92 -20.60 40.48 42.16
CA TYR A 92 -19.25 40.82 42.62
C TYR A 92 -19.14 40.45 44.09
N ALA A 93 -18.41 39.39 44.42
CA ALA A 93 -18.44 38.85 45.77
C ALA A 93 -17.08 38.41 46.30
N MET A 94 -16.86 38.64 47.59
CA MET A 94 -15.78 38.02 48.35
C MET A 94 -16.39 37.06 49.36
N PHE A 95 -15.91 35.83 49.36
CA PHE A 95 -16.37 34.74 50.20
C PHE A 95 -15.20 34.24 51.05
N HIS A 96 -15.32 34.33 52.37
CA HIS A 96 -14.31 33.93 53.35
C HIS A 96 -14.93 33.05 54.44
N ASP A 97 -14.31 31.90 54.75
CA ASP A 97 -14.80 30.94 55.76
C ASP A 97 -16.25 30.48 55.54
N ILE A 98 -16.49 29.80 54.40
CA ILE A 98 -17.85 29.48 53.95
C ILE A 98 -18.08 27.99 53.74
N LYS A 99 -19.26 27.53 54.14
CA LYS A 99 -19.88 26.29 53.66
C LYS A 99 -21.07 26.62 52.76
N MET A 100 -21.01 26.24 51.50
CA MET A 100 -21.99 26.65 50.49
C MET A 100 -22.55 25.47 49.70
N ASP A 101 -23.87 25.44 49.57
CA ASP A 101 -24.60 24.58 48.65
C ASP A 101 -25.38 25.49 47.68
N ALA A 102 -25.00 25.53 46.40
CA ALA A 102 -25.55 26.52 45.49
C ALA A 102 -25.79 26.08 44.05
N MET A 103 -26.81 26.67 43.43
CA MET A 103 -27.08 26.57 42.01
C MET A 103 -26.97 27.96 41.39
N PHE A 104 -26.18 28.07 40.33
CA PHE A 104 -25.94 29.29 39.59
C PHE A 104 -26.38 29.06 38.14
N HIS A 105 -27.35 29.84 37.66
CA HIS A 105 -27.92 29.74 36.31
C HIS A 105 -27.97 31.13 35.65
N ASP A 106 -27.46 31.27 34.43
CA ASP A 106 -27.42 32.54 33.68
C ASP A 106 -26.72 33.69 34.44
N ILE A 107 -25.44 33.50 34.77
CA ILE A 107 -24.71 34.43 35.66
C ILE A 107 -23.42 34.94 35.07
N LYS A 108 -23.17 36.24 35.28
CA LYS A 108 -21.85 36.86 35.16
C LYS A 108 -21.25 37.16 36.53
N MET A 109 -20.23 36.41 36.94
CA MET A 109 -19.64 36.48 38.28
C MET A 109 -18.19 36.97 38.28
N TYR A 110 -17.87 37.82 39.26
CA TYR A 110 -16.51 38.18 39.67
C TYR A 110 -16.36 37.85 41.15
N ALA A 111 -15.55 36.85 41.50
CA ALA A 111 -15.51 36.36 42.86
C ALA A 111 -14.11 36.01 43.37
N LEU A 112 -13.88 36.25 44.67
CA LEU A 112 -12.75 35.71 45.40
C LEU A 112 -13.29 34.78 46.48
N PHE A 113 -12.78 33.55 46.48
CA PHE A 113 -13.18 32.48 47.36
C PHE A 113 -11.97 32.05 48.20
N HIS A 114 -12.06 32.20 49.52
CA HIS A 114 -10.99 31.88 50.47
C HIS A 114 -11.54 31.01 51.62
N ASP A 115 -10.88 29.91 51.94
CA ASP A 115 -11.28 28.99 53.02
C ASP A 115 -12.71 28.44 52.86
N ILE A 116 -12.95 27.72 51.77
CA ILE A 116 -14.31 27.31 51.38
C ILE A 116 -14.49 25.81 51.25
N LYS A 117 -15.65 25.34 51.71
CA LYS A 117 -16.20 24.03 51.37
C LYS A 117 -17.51 24.19 50.58
N MET A 118 -17.52 23.80 49.31
CA MET A 118 -18.65 24.07 48.41
C MET A 118 -19.16 22.84 47.67
N TYR A 119 -20.48 22.73 47.54
CA TYR A 119 -21.16 21.94 46.51
C TYR A 119 -21.91 22.89 45.58
N ALA A 120 -21.59 22.87 44.28
CA ALA A 120 -22.18 23.81 43.36
C ALA A 120 -22.53 23.22 41.99
N MET A 121 -23.65 23.67 41.43
CA MET A 121 -23.98 23.50 40.03
C MET A 121 -23.92 24.86 39.33
N PHE A 122 -23.15 24.92 38.26
CA PHE A 122 -22.94 26.11 37.45
C PHE A 122 -23.44 25.81 36.03
N HIS A 123 -24.47 26.54 35.59
CA HIS A 123 -25.08 26.44 34.26
C HIS A 123 -25.14 27.81 33.59
N ASP A 124 -24.70 27.92 32.32
CA ASP A 124 -24.72 29.16 31.53
C ASP A 124 -24.03 30.35 32.21
N ILE A 125 -22.71 30.22 32.43
CA ILE A 125 -21.94 31.18 33.24
C ILE A 125 -20.75 31.79 32.51
N LYS A 126 -20.54 33.08 32.79
CA LYS A 126 -19.27 33.78 32.56
C LYS A 126 -18.61 34.17 33.89
N MET A 127 -17.53 33.50 34.25
CA MET A 127 -16.88 33.64 35.56
C MET A 127 -15.45 34.20 35.48
N TYR A 128 -15.12 35.11 36.39
CA TYR A 128 -13.77 35.53 36.73
C TYR A 128 -13.56 35.27 38.21
N ALA A 129 -12.72 34.30 38.58
CA ALA A 129 -12.61 33.90 39.97
C ALA A 129 -11.19 33.56 40.42
N MET A 130 -10.90 33.88 41.68
CA MET A 130 -9.73 33.40 42.40
C MET A 130 -10.19 32.51 43.55
N PHE A 131 -9.62 31.33 43.63
CA PHE A 131 -9.98 30.29 44.58
C PHE A 131 -8.73 29.90 45.35
N HIS A 132 -8.75 30.09 46.68
CA HIS A 132 -7.63 29.82 47.57
C HIS A 132 -8.08 28.96 48.77
N ASN A 133 -7.36 27.88 49.05
CA ASN A 133 -7.65 26.92 50.13
C ASN A 133 -9.09 26.36 50.09
N ILE A 134 -9.39 25.55 49.07
CA ILE A 134 -10.77 25.12 48.77
C ILE A 134 -10.95 23.61 48.70
N LYS A 135 -12.08 23.14 49.24
CA LYS A 135 -12.63 21.81 48.99
C LYS A 135 -13.94 21.92 48.23
N MET A 136 -13.97 21.50 46.97
CA MET A 136 -15.13 21.70 46.09
C MET A 136 -15.62 20.40 45.43
N TYR A 137 -16.95 20.27 45.35
CA TYR A 137 -17.65 19.35 44.46
C TYR A 137 -18.50 20.18 43.49
N ALA A 138 -18.22 20.11 42.20
CA ALA A 138 -18.90 20.98 41.25
C ALA A 138 -19.27 20.31 39.93
N MET A 139 -20.41 20.71 39.38
CA MET A 139 -20.78 20.45 38.00
C MET A 139 -20.83 21.77 37.24
N PHE A 140 -20.13 21.82 36.12
CA PHE A 140 -19.99 22.99 35.27
C PHE A 140 -20.50 22.65 33.87
N HIS A 141 -21.52 23.37 33.40
CA HIS A 141 -22.18 23.13 32.11
C HIS A 141 -22.39 24.47 31.37
N TYR A 142 -21.98 24.57 30.10
CA TYR A 142 -22.00 25.79 29.29
C TYR A 142 -21.30 26.99 29.96
N ILE A 143 -19.96 26.93 30.08
CA ILE A 143 -19.21 27.94 30.86
C ILE A 143 -18.04 28.53 30.11
N LYS A 144 -17.89 29.85 30.25
CA LYS A 144 -16.67 30.59 29.94
C LYS A 144 -16.01 31.12 31.21
N MET A 145 -14.84 30.60 31.58
CA MET A 145 -14.18 30.96 32.83
C MET A 145 -12.73 31.43 32.69
N TYR A 146 -12.36 32.37 33.55
CA TYR A 146 -10.99 32.85 33.78
C TYR A 146 -10.69 32.70 35.27
N VAL A 147 -9.82 31.75 35.61
CA VAL A 147 -9.70 31.26 36.98
C VAL A 147 -8.25 31.11 37.43
N MET A 148 -8.01 31.41 38.70
CA MET A 148 -6.79 31.03 39.39
C MET A 148 -7.17 30.16 40.58
N PHE A 149 -6.55 29.00 40.66
CA PHE A 149 -6.78 28.00 41.68
C PHE A 149 -5.47 27.74 42.43
N HIS A 150 -5.49 27.95 43.74
CA HIS A 150 -4.35 27.74 44.64
C HIS A 150 -4.79 26.93 45.88
N ASP A 151 -4.04 25.89 46.25
CA ASP A 151 -4.35 25.01 47.38
C ASP A 151 -5.74 24.37 47.32
N ILE A 152 -5.98 23.53 46.31
CA ILE A 152 -7.33 23.01 46.03
C ILE A 152 -7.42 21.50 46.03
N LYS A 153 -8.51 21.01 46.64
CA LYS A 153 -9.01 19.64 46.49
C LYS A 153 -10.37 19.68 45.81
N MET A 154 -10.46 19.19 44.57
CA MET A 154 -11.67 19.29 43.76
C MET A 154 -12.11 17.95 43.18
N TYR A 155 -13.43 17.75 43.16
CA TYR A 155 -14.12 16.77 42.33
C TYR A 155 -15.04 17.52 41.38
N ALA A 156 -14.84 17.38 40.07
CA ALA A 156 -15.62 18.16 39.12
C ALA A 156 -16.01 17.42 37.84
N MET A 157 -17.20 17.73 37.35
CA MET A 157 -17.62 17.41 35.99
C MET A 157 -17.72 18.70 35.19
N PHE A 158 -17.06 18.73 34.04
CA PHE A 158 -16.99 19.87 33.15
C PHE A 158 -17.53 19.47 31.78
N HIS A 159 -18.52 20.20 31.28
CA HIS A 159 -19.18 19.96 29.99
C HIS A 159 -19.41 21.29 29.26
N ASP A 160 -19.08 21.36 27.97
CA ASP A 160 -19.18 22.57 27.13
C ASP A 160 -18.46 23.79 27.71
N ILE A 161 -17.13 23.71 27.80
CA ILE A 161 -16.34 24.70 28.54
C ILE A 161 -15.26 25.36 27.70
N LYS A 162 -15.15 26.68 27.84
CA LYS A 162 -13.97 27.47 27.47
C LYS A 162 -13.28 28.04 28.70
N MET A 163 -12.09 27.52 29.02
CA MET A 163 -11.37 27.86 30.25
C MET A 163 -9.98 28.45 29.98
N TYR A 164 -9.64 29.48 30.75
CA TYR A 164 -8.29 30.00 30.95
C TYR A 164 -7.94 29.86 32.43
N ALA A 165 -6.94 29.03 32.75
CA ALA A 165 -6.68 28.66 34.13
C ALA A 165 -5.20 28.71 34.51
N LEU A 166 -4.94 29.18 35.73
CA LEU A 166 -3.69 28.99 36.45
C LEU A 166 -3.98 28.05 37.63
N PHE A 167 -3.28 26.93 37.67
CA PHE A 167 -3.44 25.88 38.67
C PHE A 167 -2.13 25.69 39.44
N HIS A 168 -2.16 25.90 40.76
CA HIS A 168 -1.01 25.72 41.67
C HIS A 168 -1.43 24.93 42.92
N ASP A 169 -0.64 23.94 43.35
CA ASP A 169 -0.92 23.08 44.51
C ASP A 169 -2.31 22.43 44.48
N ILE A 170 -2.53 21.56 43.49
CA ILE A 170 -3.86 21.00 43.24
C ILE A 170 -3.90 19.49 43.31
N LYS A 171 -4.93 18.98 43.99
CA LYS A 171 -5.37 17.59 43.88
C LYS A 171 -6.77 17.54 43.28
N MET A 172 -6.87 17.05 42.05
CA MET A 172 -8.12 17.07 41.28
C MET A 172 -8.52 15.69 40.77
N TYR A 173 -9.81 15.40 40.85
CA TYR A 173 -10.50 14.32 40.15
C TYR A 173 -11.53 14.95 39.22
N ALA A 174 -11.40 14.76 37.92
CA ALA A 174 -12.25 15.45 36.97
C ALA A 174 -12.63 14.62 35.75
N MET A 175 -13.86 14.84 35.28
CA MET A 175 -14.29 14.42 33.95
C MET A 175 -14.51 15.67 33.11
N PHE A 176 -13.91 15.70 31.94
CA PHE A 176 -13.87 16.84 31.04
C PHE A 176 -14.41 16.40 29.67
N ASN A 177 -15.56 16.96 29.27
CA ASN A 177 -16.20 16.70 27.98
C ASN A 177 -16.41 18.03 27.24
N ASP A 178 -16.11 18.07 25.95
CA ASP A 178 -16.30 19.24 25.07
C ASP A 178 -15.60 20.51 25.58
N ILE A 179 -14.27 20.46 25.64
CA ILE A 179 -13.48 21.50 26.30
C ILE A 179 -12.44 22.14 25.39
N LYS A 180 -12.41 23.48 25.45
CA LYS A 180 -11.28 24.30 24.99
C LYS A 180 -10.56 24.92 26.19
N MET A 181 -9.35 24.44 26.47
CA MET A 181 -8.57 24.84 27.66
C MET A 181 -7.23 25.49 27.29
N TYR A 182 -6.91 26.58 27.98
CA TYR A 182 -5.59 27.17 28.06
C TYR A 182 -5.15 27.17 29.52
N ALA A 183 -4.09 26.43 29.85
CA ALA A 183 -3.71 26.20 31.24
C ALA A 183 -2.20 26.30 31.49
N MET A 184 -1.84 26.86 32.64
CA MET A 184 -0.53 26.70 33.26
C MET A 184 -0.73 25.96 34.57
N CYS A 185 -0.01 24.86 34.72
CA CYS A 185 -0.21 23.87 35.77
C CYS A 185 1.12 23.59 36.48
N GLN A 186 1.15 23.83 37.79
CA GLN A 186 2.31 23.60 38.64
C GLN A 186 1.89 22.84 39.91
N ASP A 187 2.70 21.87 40.33
CA ASP A 187 2.49 21.09 41.56
C ASP A 187 1.11 20.41 41.62
N ILE A 188 0.81 19.62 40.58
CA ILE A 188 -0.52 18.98 40.44
C ILE A 188 -0.46 17.46 40.59
N LYS A 189 -1.42 16.93 41.34
CA LYS A 189 -1.85 15.53 41.29
C LYS A 189 -3.23 15.43 40.65
N LEU A 190 -3.29 14.93 39.41
CA LEU A 190 -4.50 14.87 38.61
C LEU A 190 -4.90 13.43 38.25
N TYR A 191 -6.17 13.12 38.48
CA TYR A 191 -6.87 11.97 37.93
C TYR A 191 -7.99 12.46 37.01
N ALA A 192 -7.89 12.19 35.71
CA ALA A 192 -8.83 12.76 34.75
C ALA A 192 -9.24 11.82 33.62
N MET A 193 -10.49 11.96 33.20
CA MET A 193 -10.97 11.48 31.91
C MET A 193 -11.26 12.70 31.03
N PHE A 194 -10.70 12.68 29.82
CA PHE A 194 -10.77 13.76 28.86
C PHE A 194 -11.40 13.23 27.56
N HIS A 195 -12.55 13.79 27.17
CA HIS A 195 -13.29 13.49 25.94
C HIS A 195 -13.52 14.78 25.14
N ASP A 196 -13.28 14.77 23.84
CA ASP A 196 -13.47 15.94 22.96
C ASP A 196 -12.77 17.22 23.43
N ILE A 197 -11.44 17.17 23.48
CA ILE A 197 -10.65 18.26 24.07
C ILE A 197 -9.69 18.90 23.08
N LYS A 198 -9.69 20.23 23.09
CA LYS A 198 -8.62 21.07 22.53
C LYS A 198 -7.86 21.78 23.65
N MET A 199 -6.63 21.34 23.92
CA MET A 199 -5.83 21.85 25.03
C MET A 199 -4.52 22.50 24.56
N TYR A 200 -4.21 23.65 25.17
CA TYR A 200 -2.90 24.29 25.13
C TYR A 200 -2.40 24.44 26.57
N ALA A 201 -1.34 23.71 26.93
CA ALA A 201 -0.93 23.66 28.33
C ALA A 201 0.58 23.61 28.56
N MET A 202 1.01 24.26 29.64
CA MET A 202 2.32 24.05 30.24
C MET A 202 2.16 23.36 31.58
N PHE A 203 2.95 22.32 31.79
CA PHE A 203 2.85 21.41 32.90
C PHE A 203 4.24 21.28 33.55
N HIS A 204 4.35 21.65 34.83
CA HIS A 204 5.57 21.50 35.64
C HIS A 204 5.26 20.77 36.96
N ASP A 205 6.10 19.83 37.37
CA ASP A 205 5.98 19.07 38.64
C ASP A 205 4.64 18.35 38.82
N ILE A 206 4.34 17.41 37.92
CA ILE A 206 3.01 16.77 37.88
C ILE A 206 3.05 15.26 38.01
N LYS A 207 2.07 14.75 38.76
CA LYS A 207 1.65 13.33 38.75
C LYS A 207 0.29 13.21 38.07
N LEU A 208 0.28 12.67 36.86
CA LEU A 208 -0.90 12.55 36.01
C LEU A 208 -1.33 11.09 35.84
N TYR A 209 -2.61 10.82 36.07
CA TYR A 209 -3.30 9.58 35.69
C TYR A 209 -4.47 9.97 34.79
N ALA A 210 -4.38 9.66 33.50
CA ALA A 210 -5.35 10.18 32.54
C ALA A 210 -5.74 9.20 31.44
N MET A 211 -7.00 9.28 31.04
CA MET A 211 -7.49 8.73 29.77
C MET A 211 -7.88 9.88 28.86
N PHE A 212 -7.32 9.89 27.65
CA PHE A 212 -7.64 10.86 26.61
C PHE A 212 -8.30 10.15 25.45
N HIS A 213 -9.49 10.61 25.06
CA HIS A 213 -10.26 10.16 23.91
C HIS A 213 -10.59 11.37 23.02
N GLU A 214 -10.44 11.24 21.71
CA GLU A 214 -10.81 12.26 20.72
C GLU A 214 -10.23 13.66 21.05
N SER A 215 -8.91 13.77 21.07
CA SER A 215 -8.27 15.01 21.56
C SER A 215 -7.22 15.62 20.63
N LYS A 216 -7.05 16.94 20.75
CA LYS A 216 -6.00 17.74 20.10
C LYS A 216 -5.23 18.50 21.17
N MET A 217 -3.96 18.18 21.31
CA MET A 217 -3.13 18.69 22.41
C MET A 217 -1.85 19.33 21.92
N TYR A 218 -1.59 20.53 22.45
CA TYR A 218 -0.33 21.24 22.33
C TYR A 218 0.22 21.46 23.74
N ALA A 219 1.30 20.77 24.07
CA ALA A 219 1.78 20.78 25.44
C ALA A 219 3.29 20.79 25.59
N LEU A 220 3.74 21.45 26.65
CA LEU A 220 5.10 21.38 27.15
C LEU A 220 5.06 20.85 28.58
N PHE A 221 5.85 19.83 28.81
CA PHE A 221 5.83 19.03 30.03
C PHE A 221 7.26 18.94 30.57
N HIS A 222 7.44 19.33 31.82
CA HIS A 222 8.70 19.26 32.55
C HIS A 222 8.50 18.63 33.94
N ASP A 223 9.38 17.72 34.34
CA ASP A 223 9.36 17.03 35.64
C ASP A 223 8.07 16.26 35.94
N ILE A 224 7.80 15.22 35.14
CA ILE A 224 6.52 14.51 35.17
C ILE A 224 6.62 13.02 35.42
N LYS A 225 5.63 12.53 36.18
CA LYS A 225 5.28 11.10 36.24
C LYS A 225 3.89 10.91 35.66
N MET A 226 3.78 10.21 34.54
CA MET A 226 2.54 10.04 33.80
C MET A 226 2.17 8.56 33.64
N TYR A 227 0.91 8.24 33.91
CA TYR A 227 0.24 7.01 33.51
C TYR A 227 -0.93 7.40 32.61
N ALA A 228 -0.87 7.06 31.33
CA ALA A 228 -1.85 7.54 30.38
C ALA A 228 -2.27 6.51 29.32
N MET A 229 -3.56 6.56 28.97
CA MET A 229 -4.09 5.92 27.76
C MET A 229 -4.54 7.01 26.80
N PHE A 230 -4.08 6.90 25.56
CA PHE A 230 -4.33 7.86 24.50
C PHE A 230 -5.01 7.13 23.33
N HIS A 231 -6.22 7.54 22.97
CA HIS A 231 -7.03 6.97 21.88
C HIS A 231 -7.59 8.08 20.97
N ASP A 232 -7.41 7.96 19.65
CA ASP A 232 -7.87 8.92 18.64
C ASP A 232 -7.35 10.36 18.87
N ILE A 233 -6.02 10.56 18.76
CA ILE A 233 -5.39 11.81 19.19
C ILE A 233 -4.44 12.41 18.15
N ASN A 234 -4.46 13.75 18.08
CA ASN A 234 -3.38 14.53 17.46
C ASN A 234 -2.54 15.24 18.54
N LEU A 235 -1.26 14.87 18.65
CA LEU A 235 -0.33 15.35 19.67
C LEU A 235 0.80 16.19 19.08
N TYR A 236 1.03 17.38 19.65
CA TYR A 236 2.22 18.21 19.43
C TYR A 236 2.85 18.53 20.78
N VAL A 237 3.93 17.82 21.13
CA VAL A 237 4.40 17.79 22.52
C VAL A 237 5.92 17.88 22.62
N MET A 238 6.40 18.62 23.61
CA MET A 238 7.79 18.57 24.08
C MET A 238 7.81 18.01 25.50
N LEU A 239 8.63 16.99 25.71
CA LEU A 239 8.70 16.18 26.93
C LEU A 239 10.14 16.18 27.47
N ASN A 240 10.36 16.81 28.64
CA ASN A 240 11.67 16.89 29.30
C ASN A 240 11.60 16.35 30.73
N ASP A 241 12.56 15.51 31.13
CA ASP A 241 12.67 14.94 32.49
C ASP A 241 11.45 14.11 32.93
N ILE A 242 11.13 13.07 32.16
CA ILE A 242 9.85 12.36 32.32
C ILE A 242 9.99 10.87 32.58
N LYS A 243 9.15 10.35 33.47
CA LYS A 243 8.83 8.93 33.59
C LYS A 243 7.41 8.65 33.07
N ILE A 244 7.31 7.87 32.00
CA ILE A 244 6.04 7.60 31.31
C ILE A 244 5.74 6.11 31.29
N TYR A 245 4.49 5.77 31.64
CA TYR A 245 3.85 4.51 31.30
C TYR A 245 2.63 4.82 30.44
N ALA A 246 2.65 4.43 29.17
CA ALA A 246 1.58 4.83 28.26
C ALA A 246 1.19 3.79 27.22
N MET A 247 -0.09 3.77 26.88
CA MET A 247 -0.63 3.09 25.71
C MET A 247 -1.14 4.13 24.73
N PHE A 248 -0.70 4.02 23.49
CA PHE A 248 -1.03 4.93 22.39
C PHE A 248 -1.70 4.12 21.28
N HIS A 249 -2.94 4.46 20.94
CA HIS A 249 -3.75 3.81 19.91
C HIS A 249 -4.38 4.87 18.99
N ASP A 250 -4.30 4.68 17.67
CA ASP A 250 -4.83 5.60 16.65
C ASP A 250 -4.33 7.05 16.80
N ILE A 251 -3.01 7.25 16.65
CA ILE A 251 -2.37 8.54 16.97
C ILE A 251 -1.56 9.12 15.81
N LYS A 252 -1.70 10.43 15.62
CA LYS A 252 -0.76 11.27 14.86
C LYS A 252 0.02 12.14 15.83
N MET A 253 1.35 12.06 15.78
CA MET A 253 2.19 12.73 16.77
C MET A 253 3.44 13.38 16.17
N HIS A 254 3.74 14.58 16.66
CA HIS A 254 4.99 15.29 16.48
C HIS A 254 5.58 15.57 17.86
N VAL A 255 6.67 14.86 18.21
CA VAL A 255 7.17 14.87 19.59
C VAL A 255 8.69 15.03 19.65
N MET A 256 9.14 15.80 20.63
CA MET A 256 10.53 15.79 21.09
C MET A 256 10.59 15.23 22.50
N PHE A 257 11.42 14.21 22.68
CA PHE A 257 11.65 13.50 23.94
C PHE A 257 13.11 13.71 24.37
N HIS A 258 13.32 14.32 25.54
CA HIS A 258 14.64 14.56 26.12
C HIS A 258 14.67 14.10 27.59
N ASP A 259 15.70 13.35 27.99
CA ASP A 259 15.89 12.81 29.34
C ASP A 259 14.70 11.97 29.85
N ILE A 260 14.44 10.85 29.17
CA ILE A 260 13.21 10.07 29.39
C ILE A 260 13.45 8.62 29.79
N LYS A 261 12.63 8.16 30.74
CA LYS A 261 12.42 6.73 31.03
C LYS A 261 11.00 6.33 30.66
N MET A 262 10.86 5.47 29.66
CA MET A 262 9.56 5.14 29.06
C MET A 262 9.29 3.63 29.01
N HIS A 263 8.08 3.26 29.39
CA HIS A 263 7.47 1.98 29.06
C HIS A 263 6.21 2.26 28.23
N ALA A 264 6.19 1.78 26.99
CA ALA A 264 5.11 2.14 26.08
C ALA A 264 4.68 1.04 25.12
N MET A 265 3.39 1.06 24.80
CA MET A 265 2.81 0.32 23.69
C MET A 265 2.26 1.32 22.67
N PHE A 266 2.69 1.18 21.43
CA PHE A 266 2.34 2.04 20.32
C PHE A 266 1.66 1.19 19.25
N GLN A 267 0.39 1.50 18.94
CA GLN A 267 -0.42 0.79 17.96
C GLN A 267 -1.11 1.79 17.03
N ASP A 268 -1.08 1.52 15.71
CA ASP A 268 -1.72 2.35 14.67
C ASP A 268 -1.25 3.81 14.67
N ILE A 269 0.08 4.01 14.52
CA ILE A 269 0.70 5.32 14.73
C ILE A 269 1.35 5.90 13.47
N LYS A 270 1.15 7.21 13.28
CA LYS A 270 1.98 8.07 12.42
C LYS A 270 2.78 9.05 13.27
N MET A 271 4.11 8.91 13.27
CA MET A 271 4.99 9.67 14.15
C MET A 271 6.15 10.36 13.42
N TYR A 272 6.40 11.60 13.84
CA TYR A 272 7.66 12.32 13.63
C TYR A 272 8.28 12.59 15.00
N ALA A 273 9.46 12.03 15.26
CA ALA A 273 10.04 12.10 16.60
C ALA A 273 11.55 12.35 16.62
N LEU A 274 11.96 13.14 17.60
CA LEU A 274 13.34 13.27 18.04
C LEU A 274 13.44 12.65 19.44
N PHE A 275 14.31 11.67 19.58
CA PHE A 275 14.56 10.95 20.82
C PHE A 275 16.01 11.15 21.25
N GLN A 276 16.23 11.82 22.38
CA GLN A 276 17.56 12.12 22.91
C GLN A 276 17.66 11.74 24.39
N ASP A 277 18.74 11.06 24.79
CA ASP A 277 19.02 10.67 26.19
C ASP A 277 17.93 9.75 26.79
N ILE A 278 17.65 8.63 26.12
CA ILE A 278 16.46 7.81 26.41
C ILE A 278 16.80 6.41 26.92
N LYS A 279 16.04 5.98 27.93
CA LYS A 279 15.89 4.56 28.30
C LYS A 279 14.47 4.10 28.04
N MET A 280 14.29 3.19 27.09
CA MET A 280 12.97 2.79 26.63
C MET A 280 12.77 1.27 26.58
N TYR A 281 11.57 0.84 26.99
CA TYR A 281 10.99 -0.46 26.69
C TYR A 281 9.72 -0.23 25.89
N ALA A 282 9.69 -0.69 24.63
CA ALA A 282 8.58 -0.38 23.75
C ALA A 282 8.11 -1.57 22.90
N MET A 283 6.80 -1.64 22.68
CA MET A 283 6.20 -2.46 21.63
C MET A 283 5.58 -1.53 20.60
N PHE A 284 5.89 -1.77 19.34
CA PHE A 284 5.47 -0.98 18.20
C PHE A 284 4.76 -1.89 17.20
N HIS A 285 3.48 -1.63 16.94
CA HIS A 285 2.62 -2.38 16.02
C HIS A 285 1.94 -1.43 15.04
N ASP A 286 1.95 -1.74 13.74
CA ASP A 286 1.31 -0.94 12.69
C ASP A 286 1.75 0.53 12.66
N ILE A 287 3.04 0.76 12.39
CA ILE A 287 3.65 2.09 12.54
C ILE A 287 4.24 2.64 11.23
N LYS A 288 3.98 3.93 10.99
CA LYS A 288 4.73 4.77 10.05
C LYS A 288 5.52 5.82 10.81
N MET A 289 6.84 5.76 10.77
CA MET A 289 7.71 6.61 11.58
C MET A 289 8.83 7.27 10.79
N TYR A 290 9.08 8.54 11.11
CA TYR A 290 10.30 9.28 10.81
C TYR A 290 10.94 9.66 12.14
N ALA A 291 12.13 9.12 12.43
CA ALA A 291 12.73 9.32 13.73
C ALA A 291 14.24 9.53 13.69
N MET A 292 14.73 10.35 14.61
CA MET A 292 16.13 10.46 14.94
C MET A 292 16.32 10.05 16.39
N PHE A 293 17.21 9.10 16.61
CA PHE A 293 17.48 8.47 17.88
C PHE A 293 18.95 8.70 18.25
N GLN A 294 19.19 9.41 19.35
CA GLN A 294 20.53 9.76 19.82
C GLN A 294 20.68 9.42 21.31
N ASP A 295 21.81 8.80 21.69
CA ASP A 295 22.14 8.47 23.08
C ASP A 295 21.11 7.54 23.76
N ILE A 296 20.80 6.41 23.11
CA ILE A 296 19.66 5.57 23.50
C ILE A 296 20.07 4.20 24.03
N LYS A 297 19.38 3.78 25.10
CA LYS A 297 19.29 2.37 25.53
C LYS A 297 17.86 1.85 25.35
N MET A 298 17.67 0.91 24.43
CA MET A 298 16.35 0.46 24.03
C MET A 298 16.20 -1.07 24.05
N TYR A 299 15.05 -1.52 24.54
CA TYR A 299 14.51 -2.86 24.31
C TYR A 299 13.19 -2.71 23.55
N ALA A 300 13.13 -3.26 22.33
CA ALA A 300 11.97 -3.03 21.48
C ALA A 300 11.51 -4.26 20.71
N MET A 301 10.19 -4.37 20.54
CA MET A 301 9.57 -5.25 19.56
C MET A 301 8.86 -4.40 18.51
N PHE A 302 9.14 -4.68 17.25
CA PHE A 302 8.65 -3.96 16.10
C PHE A 302 7.94 -4.93 15.16
N HIS A 303 6.64 -4.72 14.92
CA HIS A 303 5.79 -5.54 14.07
C HIS A 303 5.02 -4.65 13.09
N ASP A 304 5.01 -4.99 11.79
CA ASP A 304 4.33 -4.23 10.73
C ASP A 304 4.75 -2.76 10.64
N ILE A 305 6.02 -2.51 10.31
CA ILE A 305 6.60 -1.16 10.38
C ILE A 305 7.12 -0.64 9.05
N LYS A 306 6.81 0.63 8.76
CA LYS A 306 7.48 1.44 7.74
C LYS A 306 8.25 2.58 8.42
N MET A 307 9.58 2.52 8.35
CA MET A 307 10.43 3.45 9.10
C MET A 307 11.52 4.10 8.24
N TYR A 308 11.73 5.39 8.47
CA TYR A 308 12.94 6.14 8.10
C TYR A 308 13.61 6.61 9.39
N ALA A 309 14.81 6.11 9.66
CA ALA A 309 15.47 6.39 10.93
C ALA A 309 16.97 6.69 10.82
N MET A 310 17.43 7.60 11.66
CA MET A 310 18.83 7.79 11.96
C MET A 310 19.07 7.40 13.42
N PHE A 311 20.03 6.51 13.63
CA PHE A 311 20.38 5.95 14.91
C PHE A 311 21.86 6.26 15.21
N GLN A 312 22.11 7.00 16.28
CA GLN A 312 23.45 7.42 16.70
C GLN A 312 23.66 7.13 18.19
N ASP A 313 24.81 6.55 18.54
CA ASP A 313 25.20 6.25 19.93
C ASP A 313 24.22 5.33 20.68
N ILE A 314 23.91 4.17 20.07
CA ILE A 314 22.81 3.31 20.54
C ILE A 314 23.29 1.97 21.11
N LYS A 315 22.65 1.57 22.22
CA LYS A 315 22.63 0.18 22.69
C LYS A 315 21.22 -0.38 22.58
N MET A 316 21.02 -1.36 21.71
CA MET A 316 19.70 -1.88 21.39
C MET A 316 19.60 -3.40 21.47
N TYR A 317 18.48 -3.87 22.01
CA TYR A 317 17.98 -5.23 21.86
C TYR A 317 16.63 -5.16 21.15
N ALA A 318 16.52 -5.75 19.97
CA ALA A 318 15.32 -5.60 19.15
C ALA A 318 14.88 -6.88 18.45
N MET A 319 13.56 -7.06 18.36
CA MET A 319 12.94 -8.01 17.44
C MET A 319 12.15 -7.23 16.40
N PHE A 320 12.38 -7.56 15.14
CA PHE A 320 11.82 -6.88 13.98
C PHE A 320 11.10 -7.93 13.12
N HIS A 321 9.79 -7.76 12.93
CA HIS A 321 8.92 -8.63 12.14
C HIS A 321 8.12 -7.79 11.13
N ASP A 322 8.07 -8.21 9.87
CA ASP A 322 7.33 -7.52 8.80
C ASP A 322 7.70 -6.04 8.62
N ILE A 323 8.95 -5.77 8.25
CA ILE A 323 9.49 -4.40 8.25
C ILE A 323 9.96 -3.93 6.88
N LYS A 324 9.62 -2.69 6.54
CA LYS A 324 10.24 -1.89 5.48
C LYS A 324 11.00 -0.72 6.09
N MET A 325 12.33 -0.73 5.99
CA MET A 325 13.18 0.25 6.68
C MET A 325 14.21 0.89 5.76
N TYR A 326 14.39 2.20 5.93
CA TYR A 326 15.55 2.97 5.49
C TYR A 326 16.25 3.51 6.73
N ALA A 327 17.49 3.09 6.96
CA ALA A 327 18.18 3.46 8.19
C ALA A 327 19.66 3.81 7.99
N MET A 328 20.11 4.80 8.75
CA MET A 328 21.53 5.05 8.99
C MET A 328 21.84 4.74 10.44
N PHE A 329 22.87 3.94 10.65
CA PHE A 329 23.29 3.46 11.96
C PHE A 329 24.76 3.84 12.17
N HIS A 330 25.04 4.66 13.18
CA HIS A 330 26.37 5.13 13.54
C HIS A 330 26.64 4.88 15.03
N ASP A 331 27.82 4.33 15.37
CA ASP A 331 28.24 4.03 16.74
C ASP A 331 27.25 3.14 17.53
N ILE A 332 27.01 1.92 17.03
CA ILE A 332 25.95 1.06 17.55
C ILE A 332 26.45 -0.26 18.14
N LYS A 333 25.88 -0.64 19.28
CA LYS A 333 25.90 -2.01 19.81
C LYS A 333 24.50 -2.61 19.76
N MET A 334 24.31 -3.62 18.92
CA MET A 334 22.98 -4.19 18.65
C MET A 334 22.94 -5.71 18.81
N TYR A 335 21.87 -6.20 19.43
CA TYR A 335 21.42 -7.57 19.36
C TYR A 335 20.04 -7.57 18.70
N ALA A 336 19.91 -8.20 17.54
CA ALA A 336 18.68 -8.13 16.78
C ALA A 336 18.25 -9.45 16.14
N MET A 337 16.94 -9.70 16.14
CA MET A 337 16.32 -10.72 15.29
C MET A 337 15.45 -10.02 14.26
N PHE A 338 15.62 -10.40 13.01
CA PHE A 338 14.99 -9.80 11.85
C PHE A 338 14.28 -10.90 11.06
N HIS A 339 12.95 -10.81 10.95
CA HIS A 339 12.09 -11.74 10.22
C HIS A 339 11.23 -10.97 9.21
N ASP A 340 11.17 -11.43 7.97
CA ASP A 340 10.37 -10.83 6.88
C ASP A 340 10.65 -9.33 6.64
N ILE A 341 11.89 -9.03 6.21
CA ILE A 341 12.37 -7.64 6.14
C ILE A 341 12.80 -7.22 4.74
N LYS A 342 12.43 -5.98 4.37
CA LYS A 342 13.01 -5.22 3.27
C LYS A 342 13.76 -4.01 3.82
N MET A 343 15.09 -4.03 3.73
CA MET A 343 15.93 -3.01 4.37
C MET A 343 16.92 -2.38 3.39
N TYR A 344 17.04 -1.05 3.49
CA TYR A 344 18.13 -0.25 2.94
C TYR A 344 18.88 0.38 4.11
N ALA A 345 20.13 0.00 4.32
CA ALA A 345 20.86 0.44 5.51
C ALA A 345 22.31 0.84 5.23
N MET A 346 22.75 1.89 5.91
CA MET A 346 24.16 2.22 6.05
C MET A 346 24.56 1.98 7.51
N PHE A 347 25.57 1.16 7.70
CA PHE A 347 26.07 0.72 9.00
C PHE A 347 27.52 1.16 9.15
N GLN A 348 27.80 2.07 10.08
CA GLN A 348 29.12 2.60 10.36
C GLN A 348 29.46 2.43 11.85
N ASP A 349 30.65 1.92 12.17
CA ASP A 349 31.14 1.77 13.55
C ASP A 349 30.28 0.85 14.43
N ILE A 350 29.97 -0.35 13.92
CA ILE A 350 28.95 -1.22 14.53
C ILE A 350 29.53 -2.49 15.15
N LYS A 351 29.02 -2.86 16.33
CA LYS A 351 29.12 -4.20 16.91
C LYS A 351 27.75 -4.86 16.93
N MET A 352 27.55 -5.86 16.09
CA MET A 352 26.23 -6.49 15.88
C MET A 352 26.27 -8.00 16.11
N TYR A 353 25.25 -8.49 16.81
CA TYR A 353 24.83 -9.89 16.82
C TYR A 353 23.43 -9.97 16.22
N ALA A 354 23.29 -10.62 15.07
CA ALA A 354 22.03 -10.61 14.35
C ALA A 354 21.64 -11.98 13.79
N MET A 355 20.34 -12.26 13.86
CA MET A 355 19.72 -13.37 13.13
C MET A 355 18.75 -12.78 12.12
N PHE A 356 18.91 -13.20 10.86
CA PHE A 356 18.19 -12.68 9.72
C PHE A 356 17.49 -13.84 9.00
N HIS A 357 16.17 -13.78 8.87
CA HIS A 357 15.33 -14.81 8.27
C HIS A 357 14.34 -14.18 7.28
N TYR A 358 14.25 -14.68 6.05
CA TYR A 358 13.40 -14.12 4.98
C TYR A 358 13.65 -12.63 4.69
N ILE A 359 14.84 -12.29 4.16
CA ILE A 359 15.24 -10.87 4.02
C ILE A 359 15.63 -10.49 2.60
N LYS A 360 15.19 -9.29 2.19
CA LYS A 360 15.77 -8.53 1.07
C LYS A 360 16.56 -7.33 1.60
N LEU A 361 17.89 -7.40 1.49
CA LEU A 361 18.80 -6.42 2.08
C LEU A 361 19.63 -5.69 1.01
N TYR A 362 19.66 -4.36 1.11
CA TYR A 362 20.65 -3.50 0.44
C TYR A 362 21.44 -2.77 1.53
N ALA A 363 22.73 -3.06 1.66
CA ALA A 363 23.51 -2.52 2.77
C ALA A 363 24.93 -2.10 2.41
N MET A 364 25.38 -1.05 3.09
CA MET A 364 26.79 -0.69 3.19
C MET A 364 27.22 -0.87 4.64
N PHE A 365 28.28 -1.65 4.84
CA PHE A 365 28.90 -1.85 6.14
C PHE A 365 30.33 -1.29 6.11
N HIS A 366 30.62 -0.38 7.01
CA HIS A 366 31.92 0.26 7.18
C HIS A 366 32.37 0.12 8.65
N GLU A 367 33.63 -0.28 8.88
CA GLU A 367 34.23 -0.40 10.21
C GLU A 367 33.38 -1.21 11.20
N SER A 368 33.07 -2.47 10.85
CA SER A 368 32.10 -3.27 11.61
C SER A 368 32.65 -4.58 12.16
N LYS A 369 32.11 -5.01 13.31
CA LYS A 369 32.28 -6.33 13.91
C LYS A 369 30.94 -7.03 13.99
N MET A 370 30.80 -8.14 13.29
CA MET A 370 29.51 -8.79 13.06
C MET A 370 29.55 -10.28 13.35
N TYR A 371 28.55 -10.75 14.10
CA TYR A 371 28.18 -12.16 14.24
C TYR A 371 26.78 -12.32 13.68
N ALA A 372 26.64 -13.09 12.60
CA ALA A 372 25.40 -13.15 11.86
C ALA A 372 24.99 -14.57 11.45
N LEU A 373 23.71 -14.86 11.63
CA LEU A 373 23.04 -16.00 11.05
C LEU A 373 22.06 -15.50 10.01
N PHE A 374 22.20 -15.99 8.79
CA PHE A 374 21.42 -15.56 7.64
C PHE A 374 20.76 -16.78 6.99
N HIS A 375 19.43 -16.78 6.90
CA HIS A 375 18.63 -17.84 6.29
C HIS A 375 17.57 -17.28 5.34
N ASP A 376 17.45 -17.84 4.13
CA ASP A 376 16.49 -17.41 3.11
C ASP A 376 16.62 -15.93 2.69
N ILE A 377 17.77 -15.54 2.14
CA ILE A 377 18.11 -14.12 1.93
C ILE A 377 18.43 -13.77 0.48
N LYS A 378 18.02 -12.56 0.07
CA LYS A 378 18.51 -11.86 -1.12
C LYS A 378 19.26 -10.60 -0.69
N MET A 379 20.58 -10.57 -0.88
CA MET A 379 21.42 -9.49 -0.39
C MET A 379 22.22 -8.82 -1.51
N TYR A 380 22.27 -7.49 -1.47
CA TYR A 380 23.21 -6.64 -2.19
C TYR A 380 24.00 -5.86 -1.15
N ALA A 381 25.30 -6.12 -1.01
CA ALA A 381 26.07 -5.51 0.06
C ALA A 381 27.48 -5.09 -0.35
N MET A 382 27.91 -3.95 0.18
CA MET A 382 29.30 -3.54 0.20
C MET A 382 29.82 -3.61 1.63
N PHE A 383 30.95 -4.28 1.80
CA PHE A 383 31.57 -4.54 3.09
C PHE A 383 33.01 -3.99 3.03
N HIS A 384 33.31 -3.00 3.88
CA HIS A 384 34.61 -2.33 3.97
C HIS A 384 35.08 -2.32 5.44
N ASP A 385 36.33 -2.74 5.69
CA ASP A 385 36.93 -2.80 7.03
C ASP A 385 36.15 -3.63 8.06
N ILE A 386 36.00 -4.93 7.80
CA ILE A 386 35.08 -5.79 8.57
C ILE A 386 35.75 -6.99 9.22
N LYS A 387 35.31 -7.29 10.44
CA LYS A 387 35.50 -8.60 11.10
C LYS A 387 34.16 -9.32 11.21
N MET A 388 34.00 -10.42 10.48
CA MET A 388 32.72 -11.13 10.39
C MET A 388 32.84 -12.62 10.74
N TYR A 389 31.87 -13.09 11.53
CA TYR A 389 31.54 -14.51 11.71
C TYR A 389 30.14 -14.74 11.18
N ALA A 390 29.97 -15.56 10.15
CA ALA A 390 28.69 -15.74 9.49
C ALA A 390 28.34 -17.21 9.21
N MET A 391 27.06 -17.55 9.38
CA MET A 391 26.47 -18.74 8.74
C MET A 391 25.42 -18.26 7.76
N LEU A 392 25.52 -18.73 6.52
CA LEU A 392 24.76 -18.26 5.37
C LEU A 392 24.12 -19.47 4.70
N ASN A 393 22.80 -19.63 4.83
CA ASN A 393 22.04 -20.77 4.31
C ASN A 393 20.90 -20.28 3.38
N ASP A 394 20.74 -20.89 2.20
CA ASP A 394 19.68 -20.56 1.23
C ASP A 394 19.71 -19.11 0.73
N ILE A 395 20.85 -18.67 0.18
CA ILE A 395 21.09 -17.25 -0.09
C ILE A 395 21.41 -16.96 -1.56
N LYS A 396 20.87 -15.83 -2.05
CA LYS A 396 21.33 -15.14 -3.26
C LYS A 396 22.07 -13.86 -2.89
N ILE A 397 23.37 -13.80 -3.17
CA ILE A 397 24.24 -12.67 -2.77
C ILE A 397 24.88 -12.01 -3.99
N TYR A 398 24.85 -10.68 -4.01
CA TYR A 398 25.73 -9.82 -4.79
C TYR A 398 26.54 -8.97 -3.81
N ALA A 399 27.85 -9.18 -3.72
CA ALA A 399 28.64 -8.49 -2.70
C ALA A 399 30.03 -8.06 -3.18
N MET A 400 30.45 -6.91 -2.66
CA MET A 400 31.84 -6.47 -2.71
C MET A 400 32.40 -6.49 -1.30
N PHE A 401 33.53 -7.15 -1.14
CA PHE A 401 34.22 -7.34 0.13
C PHE A 401 35.64 -6.76 0.00
N HIS A 402 35.95 -5.74 0.78
CA HIS A 402 37.25 -5.07 0.80
C HIS A 402 37.76 -4.95 2.24
N ASP A 403 39.04 -5.27 2.48
CA ASP A 403 39.68 -5.25 3.80
C ASP A 403 38.94 -6.06 4.88
N ILE A 404 38.83 -7.37 4.66
CA ILE A 404 37.98 -8.24 5.51
C ILE A 404 38.74 -9.39 6.18
N LYS A 405 38.39 -9.62 7.46
CA LYS A 405 38.67 -10.88 8.18
C LYS A 405 37.37 -11.65 8.39
N MET A 406 37.23 -12.80 7.75
CA MET A 406 35.99 -13.57 7.72
C MET A 406 36.18 -15.02 8.17
N HIS A 407 35.26 -15.49 9.03
CA HIS A 407 34.98 -16.90 9.26
C HIS A 407 33.55 -17.19 8.83
N ALA A 408 33.35 -18.04 7.83
CA ALA A 408 32.02 -18.24 7.27
C ALA A 408 31.71 -19.68 6.89
N MET A 409 30.45 -20.07 7.08
CA MET A 409 29.86 -21.28 6.50
C MET A 409 28.80 -20.86 5.49
N PHE A 410 28.90 -21.38 4.28
CA PHE A 410 28.05 -21.09 3.14
C PHE A 410 27.40 -22.39 2.66
N HIS A 411 26.07 -22.51 2.77
CA HIS A 411 25.30 -23.68 2.36
C HIS A 411 24.14 -23.27 1.44
N ASP A 412 23.94 -23.97 0.33
CA ASP A 412 22.87 -23.70 -0.64
C ASP A 412 22.86 -22.24 -1.17
N ILE A 413 23.97 -21.81 -1.77
CA ILE A 413 24.18 -20.40 -2.16
C ILE A 413 24.32 -20.19 -3.66
N LYS A 414 23.71 -19.10 -4.15
CA LYS A 414 24.04 -18.47 -5.45
C LYS A 414 24.73 -17.13 -5.21
N MET A 415 26.01 -17.02 -5.56
CA MET A 415 26.82 -15.84 -5.23
C MET A 415 27.46 -15.22 -6.47
N HIS A 416 27.41 -13.90 -6.55
CA HIS A 416 28.29 -13.06 -7.36
C HIS A 416 29.08 -12.17 -6.42
N ALA A 417 30.40 -12.32 -6.37
CA ALA A 417 31.20 -11.57 -5.40
C ALA A 417 32.54 -11.09 -5.95
N MET A 418 32.96 -9.91 -5.48
CA MET A 418 34.33 -9.45 -5.59
C MET A 418 34.93 -9.42 -4.19
N PHE A 419 36.06 -10.10 -4.03
CA PHE A 419 36.80 -10.22 -2.80
C PHE A 419 38.19 -9.62 -2.99
N GLN A 420 38.50 -8.58 -2.23
CA GLN A 420 39.76 -7.85 -2.30
C GLN A 420 40.34 -7.66 -0.88
N ASP A 421 41.65 -7.91 -0.72
CA ASP A 421 42.35 -7.72 0.56
C ASP A 421 41.76 -8.55 1.72
N ILE A 422 41.62 -9.86 1.52
CA ILE A 422 40.85 -10.73 2.44
C ILE A 422 41.70 -11.78 3.14
N LYS A 423 41.42 -11.97 4.44
CA LYS A 423 41.78 -13.17 5.20
C LYS A 423 40.51 -13.98 5.52
N MET A 424 40.40 -15.18 4.96
CA MET A 424 39.17 -15.98 5.03
C MET A 424 39.41 -17.40 5.51
N TYR A 425 38.53 -17.87 6.39
CA TYR A 425 38.32 -19.29 6.70
C TYR A 425 36.88 -19.63 6.32
N ALA A 426 36.69 -20.49 5.34
CA ALA A 426 35.36 -20.74 4.80
C ALA A 426 35.06 -22.21 4.50
N LEU A 427 33.82 -22.60 4.78
CA LEU A 427 33.24 -23.84 4.29
C LEU A 427 32.17 -23.48 3.26
N PHE A 428 32.30 -24.01 2.06
CA PHE A 428 31.41 -23.79 0.93
C PHE A 428 30.78 -25.12 0.51
N GLN A 429 29.46 -25.27 0.65
CA GLN A 429 28.70 -26.48 0.31
C GLN A 429 27.50 -26.16 -0.57
N VAL A 430 27.31 -26.94 -1.64
CA VAL A 430 26.18 -26.82 -2.58
C VAL A 430 26.06 -25.41 -3.17
N ILE A 431 27.08 -24.96 -3.89
CA ILE A 431 27.20 -23.55 -4.31
C ILE A 431 27.26 -23.37 -5.83
N LYS A 432 26.60 -22.31 -6.32
CA LYS A 432 26.85 -21.72 -7.63
C LYS A 432 27.50 -20.35 -7.46
N MET A 433 28.76 -20.19 -7.84
CA MET A 433 29.52 -18.97 -7.58
C MET A 433 30.15 -18.38 -8.85
N TYR A 434 30.07 -17.06 -8.96
CA TYR A 434 30.87 -16.23 -9.85
C TYR A 434 31.69 -15.28 -8.99
N ALA A 435 33.01 -15.42 -8.96
CA ALA A 435 33.82 -14.65 -8.04
C ALA A 435 35.12 -14.12 -8.65
N MET A 436 35.49 -12.91 -8.27
CA MET A 436 36.83 -12.39 -8.45
C MET A 436 37.49 -12.30 -7.09
N PHE A 437 38.71 -12.83 -6.99
CA PHE A 437 39.50 -12.89 -5.78
C PHE A 437 40.85 -12.23 -6.06
N HIS A 438 41.15 -11.14 -5.36
CA HIS A 438 42.37 -10.34 -5.48
C HIS A 438 43.00 -10.15 -4.10
N ASP A 439 44.30 -10.37 -3.96
CA ASP A 439 45.03 -10.19 -2.68
C ASP A 439 44.45 -10.98 -1.50
N ILE A 440 44.41 -12.32 -1.63
CA ILE A 440 43.70 -13.17 -0.66
C ILE A 440 44.59 -14.18 0.05
N LYS A 441 44.37 -14.33 1.36
CA LYS A 441 44.80 -15.49 2.16
C LYS A 441 43.59 -16.31 2.58
N MET A 442 43.47 -17.53 2.06
CA MET A 442 42.27 -18.36 2.23
C MET A 442 42.60 -19.76 2.76
N TYR A 443 41.80 -20.22 3.72
CA TYR A 443 41.65 -21.62 4.09
C TYR A 443 40.22 -22.03 3.79
N ALA A 444 40.01 -22.92 2.83
CA ALA A 444 38.66 -23.24 2.37
C ALA A 444 38.41 -24.72 2.10
N MET A 445 37.19 -25.16 2.38
CA MET A 445 36.68 -26.44 1.92
C MET A 445 35.51 -26.17 0.98
N PHE A 446 35.56 -26.74 -0.21
CA PHE A 446 34.60 -26.56 -1.28
C PHE A 446 34.02 -27.93 -1.66
N GLN A 447 32.72 -28.13 -1.44
CA GLN A 447 32.00 -29.38 -1.76
C GLN A 447 30.75 -29.10 -2.58
N ASP A 448 30.49 -29.91 -3.62
CA ASP A 448 29.31 -29.81 -4.49
C ASP A 448 29.16 -28.45 -5.19
N ILE A 449 30.23 -27.96 -5.83
CA ILE A 449 30.29 -26.58 -6.33
C ILE A 449 30.29 -26.49 -7.86
N LYS A 450 29.56 -25.50 -8.38
CA LYS A 450 29.75 -24.96 -9.73
C LYS A 450 30.31 -23.54 -9.65
N MET A 451 31.54 -23.34 -10.13
CA MET A 451 32.25 -22.07 -9.96
C MET A 451 32.81 -21.52 -11.27
N TYR A 452 32.69 -20.21 -11.43
CA TYR A 452 33.46 -19.40 -12.38
C TYR A 452 34.27 -18.40 -11.57
N ALA A 453 35.60 -18.48 -11.62
CA ALA A 453 36.43 -17.65 -10.75
C ALA A 453 37.68 -17.11 -11.43
N LEU A 454 38.02 -15.87 -11.09
CA LEU A 454 39.31 -15.27 -11.39
C LEU A 454 40.05 -15.09 -10.06
N PHE A 455 41.24 -15.66 -9.97
CA PHE A 455 42.08 -15.64 -8.79
C PHE A 455 43.41 -14.95 -9.14
N HIS A 456 43.72 -13.84 -8.48
CA HIS A 456 44.94 -13.06 -8.66
C HIS A 456 45.58 -12.77 -7.30
N ASP A 457 46.90 -12.93 -7.18
CA ASP A 457 47.66 -12.70 -5.94
C ASP A 457 47.13 -13.47 -4.71
N ILE A 458 47.16 -14.81 -4.78
CA ILE A 458 46.50 -15.66 -3.77
C ILE A 458 47.46 -16.60 -3.06
N LYS A 459 47.27 -16.71 -1.73
CA LYS A 459 47.79 -17.80 -0.90
C LYS A 459 46.62 -18.64 -0.39
N MET A 460 46.51 -19.88 -0.87
CA MET A 460 45.36 -20.74 -0.59
C MET A 460 45.77 -22.11 -0.04
N TYR A 461 45.04 -22.56 0.99
CA TYR A 461 44.96 -23.95 1.41
C TYR A 461 43.52 -24.41 1.19
N ALA A 462 43.31 -25.35 0.27
CA ALA A 462 41.95 -25.72 -0.11
C ALA A 462 41.75 -27.22 -0.31
N MET A 463 40.55 -27.67 0.01
CA MET A 463 40.05 -28.98 -0.39
C MET A 463 38.84 -28.79 -1.29
N PHE A 464 38.88 -29.41 -2.45
CA PHE A 464 37.89 -29.30 -3.50
C PHE A 464 37.34 -30.70 -3.80
N GLN A 465 36.03 -30.90 -3.58
CA GLN A 465 35.36 -32.18 -3.76
C GLN A 465 34.07 -31.99 -4.57
N ASP A 466 33.82 -32.85 -5.56
CA ASP A 466 32.58 -32.82 -6.38
C ASP A 466 32.35 -31.49 -7.12
N ILE A 467 33.39 -30.99 -7.81
CA ILE A 467 33.39 -29.63 -8.37
C ILE A 467 33.33 -29.60 -9.90
N LYS A 468 32.55 -28.64 -10.42
CA LYS A 468 32.67 -28.16 -11.81
C LYS A 468 33.18 -26.71 -11.81
N MET A 469 34.36 -26.48 -12.36
CA MET A 469 35.03 -25.18 -12.26
C MET A 469 35.54 -24.68 -13.62
N TYR A 470 35.34 -23.38 -13.85
CA TYR A 470 36.05 -22.59 -14.86
C TYR A 470 36.85 -21.53 -14.13
N ALA A 471 38.17 -21.56 -14.23
CA ALA A 471 39.00 -20.65 -13.45
C ALA A 471 40.21 -20.11 -14.19
N MET A 472 40.54 -18.85 -13.91
CA MET A 472 41.85 -18.28 -14.23
C MET A 472 42.58 -18.02 -12.94
N PHE A 473 43.82 -18.49 -12.87
CA PHE A 473 44.68 -18.42 -11.72
C PHE A 473 45.97 -17.72 -12.13
N HIS A 474 46.27 -16.57 -11.54
CA HIS A 474 47.47 -15.78 -11.80
C HIS A 474 48.15 -15.42 -10.47
N ASP A 475 49.46 -15.58 -10.37
CA ASP A 475 50.25 -15.25 -9.18
C ASP A 475 49.80 -15.98 -7.90
N ILE A 476 49.85 -17.31 -7.93
CA ILE A 476 49.25 -18.14 -6.86
C ILE A 476 50.26 -19.04 -6.17
N LYS A 477 50.14 -19.09 -4.83
CA LYS A 477 50.72 -20.14 -3.98
C LYS A 477 49.60 -21.00 -3.40
N MET A 478 49.53 -22.26 -3.81
CA MET A 478 48.41 -23.15 -3.45
C MET A 478 48.88 -24.48 -2.87
N TYR A 479 48.21 -24.91 -1.80
CA TYR A 479 48.20 -26.28 -1.32
C TYR A 479 46.77 -26.82 -1.47
N ALA A 480 46.56 -27.81 -2.32
CA ALA A 480 45.20 -28.25 -2.63
C ALA A 480 45.02 -29.76 -2.76
N LEU A 481 43.87 -30.24 -2.30
CA LEU A 481 43.38 -31.58 -2.59
C LEU A 481 42.16 -31.45 -3.49
N PHE A 482 42.17 -32.16 -4.61
CA PHE A 482 41.13 -32.14 -5.62
C PHE A 482 40.60 -33.56 -5.84
N HIS A 483 39.32 -33.80 -5.56
CA HIS A 483 38.66 -35.09 -5.69
C HIS A 483 37.35 -34.95 -6.47
N ASP A 484 37.10 -35.82 -7.45
CA ASP A 484 35.89 -35.83 -8.29
C ASP A 484 35.59 -34.50 -9.01
N ILE A 485 36.55 -34.03 -9.83
CA ILE A 485 36.51 -32.68 -10.42
C ILE A 485 36.40 -32.68 -11.94
N LYS A 486 35.59 -31.75 -12.46
CA LYS A 486 35.61 -31.32 -13.87
C LYS A 486 36.06 -29.87 -13.96
N MET A 487 37.24 -29.63 -14.52
CA MET A 487 37.86 -28.30 -14.53
C MET A 487 38.27 -27.84 -15.93
N TYR A 488 38.02 -26.56 -16.21
CA TYR A 488 38.66 -25.81 -17.29
C TYR A 488 39.45 -24.68 -16.63
N ALA A 489 40.77 -24.66 -16.77
CA ALA A 489 41.58 -23.69 -16.06
C ALA A 489 42.75 -23.13 -16.86
N MET A 490 43.05 -21.86 -16.65
CA MET A 490 44.31 -21.26 -17.04
C MET A 490 45.09 -20.93 -15.79
N PHE A 491 46.35 -21.34 -15.76
CA PHE A 491 47.26 -21.20 -14.64
C PHE A 491 48.51 -20.48 -15.12
N HIS A 492 48.79 -19.30 -14.58
CA HIS A 492 49.94 -18.47 -14.91
C HIS A 492 50.67 -18.04 -13.63
N ASP A 493 52.01 -18.16 -13.58
CA ASP A 493 52.83 -17.80 -12.43
C ASP A 493 52.43 -18.50 -11.12
N ILE A 494 52.53 -19.84 -11.10
CA ILE A 494 52.00 -20.64 -9.99
C ILE A 494 53.05 -21.48 -9.28
N LYS A 495 52.98 -21.50 -7.95
CA LYS A 495 53.62 -22.48 -7.07
C LYS A 495 52.56 -23.36 -6.41
N MET A 496 52.50 -24.63 -6.78
CA MET A 496 51.43 -25.54 -6.34
C MET A 496 51.99 -26.83 -5.72
N TYR A 497 51.37 -27.24 -4.61
CA TYR A 497 51.43 -28.59 -4.07
C TYR A 497 50.01 -29.17 -4.13
N ALA A 498 49.80 -30.22 -4.92
CA ALA A 498 48.44 -30.72 -5.13
C ALA A 498 48.32 -32.24 -5.21
N MET A 499 47.20 -32.76 -4.70
CA MET A 499 46.78 -34.12 -4.96
C MET A 499 45.50 -34.08 -5.79
N PHE A 500 45.48 -34.78 -6.90
CA PHE A 500 44.41 -34.79 -7.86
C PHE A 500 43.91 -36.23 -8.05
N GLN A 501 42.65 -36.49 -7.71
CA GLN A 501 42.04 -37.81 -7.77
C GLN A 501 40.69 -37.76 -8.50
N ASP A 502 40.46 -38.66 -9.45
CA ASP A 502 39.19 -38.78 -10.21
C ASP A 502 38.82 -37.50 -11.00
N ILE A 503 39.75 -37.02 -11.84
CA ILE A 503 39.63 -35.69 -12.48
C ILE A 503 39.47 -35.75 -13.99
N LYS A 504 38.60 -34.88 -14.52
CA LYS A 504 38.55 -34.51 -15.94
C LYS A 504 38.93 -33.05 -16.13
N MET A 505 40.07 -32.78 -16.74
CA MET A 505 40.65 -31.44 -16.81
C MET A 505 40.99 -31.01 -18.24
N TYR A 506 40.70 -29.75 -18.56
CA TYR A 506 41.28 -29.02 -19.68
C TYR A 506 42.05 -27.84 -19.11
N ALA A 507 43.36 -27.77 -19.31
CA ALA A 507 44.15 -26.73 -18.67
C ALA A 507 45.27 -26.17 -19.55
N MET A 508 45.53 -24.87 -19.39
CA MET A 508 46.77 -24.26 -19.85
C MET A 508 47.58 -23.85 -18.64
N PHE A 509 48.85 -24.21 -18.64
CA PHE A 509 49.78 -24.01 -17.56
C PHE A 509 51.01 -23.28 -18.12
N HIS A 510 51.28 -22.09 -17.62
CA HIS A 510 52.40 -21.25 -18.03
C HIS A 510 53.16 -20.74 -16.80
N ASP A 511 54.49 -20.86 -16.78
CA ASP A 511 55.35 -20.39 -15.67
C ASP A 511 55.02 -21.05 -14.32
N ILE A 512 55.16 -22.37 -14.26
CA ILE A 512 54.69 -23.16 -13.10
C ILE A 512 55.80 -23.93 -12.40
N LYS A 513 55.77 -23.90 -11.06
CA LYS A 513 56.49 -24.85 -10.20
C LYS A 513 55.48 -25.71 -9.46
N MET A 514 55.44 -27.01 -9.77
CA MET A 514 54.42 -27.91 -9.23
C MET A 514 55.03 -29.17 -8.60
N TYR A 515 54.49 -29.56 -7.45
CA TYR A 515 54.62 -30.89 -6.87
C TYR A 515 53.24 -31.52 -6.82
N ALA A 516 53.02 -32.60 -7.56
CA ALA A 516 51.68 -33.16 -7.68
C ALA A 516 51.60 -34.68 -7.71
N MET A 517 50.52 -35.22 -7.15
CA MET A 517 50.14 -36.62 -7.33
C MET A 517 48.81 -36.66 -8.07
N PHE A 518 48.76 -37.48 -9.11
CA PHE A 518 47.64 -37.56 -10.03
C PHE A 518 47.18 -39.02 -10.12
N HIS A 519 45.91 -39.30 -9.82
CA HIS A 519 45.35 -40.64 -9.72
C HIS A 519 43.97 -40.69 -10.42
N TYR A 520 43.74 -41.62 -11.34
CA TYR A 520 42.50 -41.72 -12.14
C TYR A 520 42.13 -40.42 -12.89
N ILE A 521 42.96 -39.99 -13.84
CA ILE A 521 42.79 -38.68 -14.50
C ILE A 521 42.59 -38.79 -16.00
N LYS A 522 41.68 -37.97 -16.54
CA LYS A 522 41.59 -37.66 -17.96
C LYS A 522 41.90 -36.19 -18.21
N MET A 523 43.03 -35.88 -18.85
CA MET A 523 43.52 -34.51 -19.00
C MET A 523 43.79 -34.15 -20.46
N TYR A 524 43.44 -32.92 -20.84
CA TYR A 524 43.93 -32.23 -22.03
C TYR A 524 44.67 -30.98 -21.56
N ALA A 525 45.97 -30.87 -21.78
CA ALA A 525 46.73 -29.76 -21.22
C ALA A 525 47.81 -29.23 -22.14
N MET A 526 48.03 -27.91 -22.09
CA MET A 526 49.24 -27.30 -22.64
C MET A 526 50.08 -26.77 -21.49
N PHE A 527 51.36 -27.08 -21.54
CA PHE A 527 52.33 -26.80 -20.49
C PHE A 527 53.51 -26.05 -21.13
N HIS A 528 53.77 -24.83 -20.66
CA HIS A 528 54.82 -23.94 -21.16
C HIS A 528 55.63 -23.40 -19.97
N ASP A 529 56.96 -23.47 -20.00
CA ASP A 529 57.85 -23.00 -18.91
C ASP A 529 57.55 -23.62 -17.53
N ILE A 530 57.75 -24.94 -17.41
CA ILE A 530 57.34 -25.66 -16.19
C ILE A 530 58.49 -26.41 -15.52
N LYS A 531 58.52 -26.33 -14.18
CA LYS A 531 59.29 -27.22 -13.31
C LYS A 531 58.33 -28.10 -12.51
N MET A 532 58.31 -29.39 -12.79
CA MET A 532 57.35 -30.32 -12.19
C MET A 532 58.02 -31.53 -11.55
N TYR A 533 57.55 -31.88 -10.34
CA TYR A 533 57.77 -33.17 -9.70
C TYR A 533 56.43 -33.86 -9.54
N ALA A 534 56.21 -34.99 -10.22
CA ALA A 534 54.88 -35.59 -10.22
C ALA A 534 54.86 -37.13 -10.20
N MET A 535 53.87 -37.69 -9.52
CA MET A 535 53.51 -39.11 -9.62
C MET A 535 52.17 -39.24 -10.32
N PHE A 536 52.10 -40.10 -11.32
CA PHE A 536 50.93 -40.29 -12.17
C PHE A 536 50.51 -41.76 -12.17
N HIS A 537 49.27 -42.06 -11.80
CA HIS A 537 48.71 -43.41 -11.76
C HIS A 537 47.32 -43.45 -12.44
N ASP A 538 47.10 -44.42 -13.32
CA ASP A 538 45.83 -44.61 -14.06
C ASP A 538 45.35 -43.37 -14.86
N ILE A 539 46.15 -42.94 -15.84
CA ILE A 539 45.93 -41.66 -16.53
C ILE A 539 45.71 -41.81 -18.04
N LYS A 540 44.76 -41.02 -18.56
CA LYS A 540 44.54 -40.76 -19.98
C LYS A 540 44.83 -39.29 -20.30
N MET A 541 45.98 -38.99 -20.90
CA MET A 541 46.43 -37.61 -21.12
C MET A 541 46.66 -37.30 -22.60
N TYR A 542 46.23 -36.11 -23.03
CA TYR A 542 46.65 -35.45 -24.26
C TYR A 542 47.35 -34.15 -23.89
N ALA A 543 48.65 -34.03 -24.10
CA ALA A 543 49.38 -32.88 -23.62
C ALA A 543 50.40 -32.33 -24.61
N LEU A 544 50.56 -31.02 -24.58
CA LEU A 544 51.53 -30.29 -25.39
C LEU A 544 52.50 -29.63 -24.42
N PHE A 545 53.77 -29.96 -24.54
CA PHE A 545 54.80 -29.65 -23.56
C PHE A 545 55.91 -28.87 -24.26
N HIS A 546 56.14 -27.62 -23.86
CA HIS A 546 57.18 -26.72 -24.36
C HIS A 546 57.99 -26.18 -23.17
N ASP A 547 59.32 -26.17 -23.26
CA ASP A 547 60.24 -25.62 -22.25
C ASP A 547 60.04 -26.17 -20.81
N ILE A 548 60.24 -27.47 -20.62
CA ILE A 548 59.94 -28.15 -19.34
C ILE A 548 61.16 -28.82 -18.70
N LYS A 549 61.24 -28.72 -17.36
CA LYS A 549 62.07 -29.55 -16.49
C LYS A 549 61.18 -30.44 -15.62
N MET A 550 61.19 -31.75 -15.88
CA MET A 550 60.27 -32.70 -15.21
C MET A 550 61.02 -33.84 -14.54
N TYR A 551 60.60 -34.17 -13.32
CA TYR A 551 60.92 -35.42 -12.61
C TYR A 551 59.62 -36.16 -12.32
N ALA A 552 59.37 -37.31 -12.96
CA ALA A 552 58.08 -37.96 -12.83
C ALA A 552 58.12 -39.49 -12.81
N MET A 553 57.22 -40.09 -12.04
CA MET A 553 57.00 -41.54 -12.02
C MET A 553 55.60 -41.83 -12.54
N PHE A 554 55.49 -42.76 -13.49
CA PHE A 554 54.29 -43.00 -14.26
C PHE A 554 53.94 -44.49 -14.21
N HIS A 555 52.71 -44.84 -13.82
CA HIS A 555 52.25 -46.23 -13.68
C HIS A 555 50.83 -46.38 -14.26
N ASP A 556 50.63 -47.35 -15.16
CA ASP A 556 49.36 -47.63 -15.87
C ASP A 556 48.77 -46.43 -16.65
N ILE A 557 49.46 -46.02 -17.72
CA ILE A 557 49.15 -44.77 -18.44
C ILE A 557 48.91 -44.98 -19.94
N LYS A 558 47.94 -44.21 -20.47
CA LYS A 558 47.72 -43.97 -21.90
C LYS A 558 47.93 -42.48 -22.21
N MET A 559 49.07 -42.14 -22.81
CA MET A 559 49.48 -40.76 -23.06
C MET A 559 49.70 -40.49 -24.55
N TYR A 560 49.20 -39.35 -25.00
CA TYR A 560 49.50 -38.73 -26.30
C TYR A 560 50.11 -37.36 -26.05
N ALA A 561 51.40 -37.21 -26.30
CA ALA A 561 52.09 -35.98 -25.96
C ALA A 561 53.02 -35.50 -27.08
N MET A 562 53.02 -34.19 -27.31
CA MET A 562 54.02 -33.53 -28.15
C MET A 562 54.97 -32.76 -27.24
N PHE A 563 56.25 -32.97 -27.44
CA PHE A 563 57.31 -32.53 -26.55
C PHE A 563 58.32 -31.70 -27.36
N GLN A 564 58.50 -30.44 -26.99
CA GLN A 564 59.49 -29.51 -27.55
C GLN A 564 60.34 -28.92 -26.41
N ASP A 565 61.66 -28.87 -26.59
CA ASP A 565 62.62 -28.23 -25.66
C ASP A 565 62.57 -28.70 -24.19
N ILE A 566 62.81 -30.00 -23.93
CA ILE A 566 62.61 -30.62 -22.61
C ILE A 566 63.88 -31.19 -21.97
N LYS A 567 63.96 -31.09 -20.64
CA LYS A 567 64.87 -31.86 -19.76
C LYS A 567 64.05 -32.73 -18.81
N MET A 568 63.98 -34.03 -19.06
CA MET A 568 63.13 -34.98 -18.34
C MET A 568 63.95 -36.09 -17.67
N TYR A 569 63.58 -36.44 -16.43
CA TYR A 569 63.99 -37.65 -15.73
C TYR A 569 62.74 -38.41 -15.29
N ALA A 570 62.48 -39.57 -15.90
CA ALA A 570 61.24 -40.32 -15.65
C ALA A 570 61.46 -41.83 -15.53
N ILE A 571 60.65 -42.47 -14.70
CA ILE A 571 60.63 -43.92 -14.48
C ILE A 571 59.26 -44.46 -14.92
N PHE A 572 59.28 -45.49 -15.77
CA PHE A 572 58.12 -45.98 -16.51
C PHE A 572 57.97 -47.51 -16.41
N PRO A 573 57.22 -48.04 -15.42
CA PRO A 573 56.87 -49.47 -15.36
C PRO A 573 55.47 -49.70 -15.95
N TYR A 574 55.39 -50.46 -17.05
CA TYR A 574 54.18 -50.86 -17.80
C TYR A 574 53.35 -49.71 -18.41
N ILE A 575 53.53 -49.43 -19.72
CA ILE A 575 52.96 -48.26 -20.42
C ILE A 575 52.58 -48.54 -21.88
N LYS A 576 51.54 -47.83 -22.40
CA LYS A 576 51.33 -47.56 -23.84
C LYS A 576 51.39 -46.05 -24.11
N MET A 577 52.47 -45.60 -24.74
CA MET A 577 52.77 -44.18 -25.02
C MET A 577 52.84 -43.91 -26.51
N TYR A 578 52.25 -42.79 -26.97
CA TYR A 578 52.46 -42.23 -28.31
C TYR A 578 53.00 -40.81 -28.16
N ALA A 579 54.29 -40.63 -28.44
CA ALA A 579 54.98 -39.34 -28.35
C ALA A 579 55.55 -38.98 -29.72
N LEU A 580 55.28 -37.75 -30.18
CA LEU A 580 55.83 -37.19 -31.41
C LEU A 580 56.76 -36.03 -31.06
N PHE A 581 58.01 -36.14 -31.49
CA PHE A 581 59.00 -35.06 -31.47
C PHE A 581 59.03 -34.48 -32.87
N TYR A 582 58.90 -33.16 -33.00
CA TYR A 582 58.90 -32.53 -34.33
C TYR A 582 59.88 -31.37 -34.43
N ASP A 583 60.88 -31.63 -35.29
CA ASP A 583 61.55 -30.75 -36.24
C ASP A 583 61.99 -31.69 -37.41
N ILE A 584 61.31 -31.64 -38.58
CA ILE A 584 61.72 -32.06 -39.95
C ILE A 584 60.51 -32.03 -40.93
N LYS A 585 60.80 -31.78 -42.22
CA LYS A 585 59.99 -31.29 -43.36
C LYS A 585 59.09 -32.29 -44.15
N ILE A 586 57.93 -31.76 -44.63
CA ILE A 586 57.10 -31.87 -45.89
C ILE A 586 56.94 -33.20 -46.72
N HIS A 587 55.67 -33.63 -47.02
CA HIS A 587 54.96 -33.83 -48.34
C HIS A 587 53.91 -35.01 -48.43
N GLN A 588 52.79 -34.73 -49.15
CA GLN A 588 51.72 -35.52 -49.87
C GLN A 588 51.80 -37.08 -49.99
N ASP A 589 50.77 -37.93 -50.21
CA ASP A 589 49.40 -37.87 -50.78
C ASP A 589 48.55 -39.14 -50.37
N VAL A 590 47.20 -39.02 -50.39
CA VAL A 590 46.08 -40.02 -50.52
C VAL A 590 46.06 -41.36 -49.72
N CYS A 591 44.96 -41.66 -48.98
CA CYS A 591 44.75 -42.98 -48.30
C CYS A 591 43.27 -43.43 -48.10
N ILE A 592 43.04 -44.76 -48.09
CA ILE A 592 41.81 -45.50 -47.71
C ILE A 592 42.16 -46.34 -46.44
N VAL A 593 41.32 -46.41 -45.39
CA VAL A 593 41.75 -46.92 -44.05
C VAL A 593 40.78 -47.92 -43.37
N PRO A 594 41.26 -49.06 -42.79
CA PRO A 594 40.52 -49.95 -41.88
C PRO A 594 40.71 -49.63 -40.37
N SER A 595 39.80 -50.18 -39.55
CA SER A 595 39.51 -49.87 -38.14
C SER A 595 40.66 -49.95 -37.11
N HIS A 596 40.56 -49.10 -36.08
CA HIS A 596 41.37 -49.00 -34.83
C HIS A 596 42.74 -48.28 -34.91
N GLN A 597 42.77 -46.99 -35.29
CA GLN A 597 43.88 -46.04 -35.06
C GLN A 597 43.39 -44.57 -35.07
N ASP A 598 44.12 -43.65 -34.42
CA ASP A 598 43.88 -42.19 -34.52
C ASP A 598 44.11 -41.73 -35.97
N MET A 599 43.07 -41.21 -36.62
CA MET A 599 43.12 -40.81 -38.04
C MET A 599 43.35 -39.30 -38.17
N TYR A 600 44.47 -38.91 -38.78
CA TYR A 600 44.76 -37.53 -39.20
C TYR A 600 44.61 -37.43 -40.72
N ALA A 601 43.59 -36.73 -41.19
CA ALA A 601 43.26 -36.70 -42.60
C ALA A 601 43.05 -35.26 -43.10
N MET A 602 43.78 -34.89 -44.15
CA MET A 602 43.49 -33.70 -44.96
C MET A 602 43.03 -34.21 -46.32
N CYS A 603 41.74 -34.05 -46.62
CA CYS A 603 41.12 -34.59 -47.80
C CYS A 603 40.56 -33.46 -48.66
N HIS A 604 40.96 -33.43 -49.93
CA HIS A 604 40.60 -32.39 -50.90
C HIS A 604 40.12 -33.06 -52.20
N ASP A 605 39.01 -32.60 -52.77
CA ASP A 605 38.48 -33.02 -54.08
C ASP A 605 38.18 -34.54 -54.23
N ILE A 606 37.43 -35.11 -53.29
CA ILE A 606 37.17 -36.57 -53.24
C ILE A 606 35.68 -36.87 -53.07
N LYS A 607 35.23 -37.93 -53.77
CA LYS A 607 33.93 -38.59 -53.56
C LYS A 607 34.15 -39.90 -52.81
N MET A 608 33.63 -40.01 -51.58
CA MET A 608 33.94 -41.13 -50.68
C MET A 608 32.68 -41.85 -50.16
N TYR A 609 32.78 -43.18 -50.06
CA TYR A 609 31.82 -44.04 -49.36
C TYR A 609 32.59 -44.72 -48.23
N ALA A 610 32.17 -44.49 -46.98
CA ALA A 610 32.95 -44.97 -45.84
C ALA A 610 32.08 -45.34 -44.64
N MET A 611 32.47 -46.41 -43.95
CA MET A 611 31.95 -46.73 -42.63
C MET A 611 33.07 -46.45 -41.63
N PHE A 612 32.83 -45.51 -40.72
CA PHE A 612 33.72 -45.17 -39.65
C PHE A 612 33.12 -45.71 -38.35
N GLN A 613 33.88 -46.57 -37.66
CA GLN A 613 33.45 -47.19 -36.42
C GLN A 613 34.61 -47.24 -35.42
N ASP A 614 34.34 -46.91 -34.15
CA ASP A 614 35.32 -46.98 -33.04
C ASP A 614 36.58 -46.14 -33.26
N ILE A 615 36.43 -44.95 -33.87
CA ILE A 615 37.55 -44.11 -34.31
C ILE A 615 37.56 -42.76 -33.59
N LYS A 616 38.77 -42.28 -33.29
CA LYS A 616 39.01 -40.88 -32.94
C LYS A 616 39.66 -40.19 -34.14
N MET A 617 39.00 -39.15 -34.66
CA MET A 617 39.35 -38.53 -35.94
C MET A 617 39.68 -37.05 -35.78
N TYR A 618 40.77 -36.62 -36.41
CA TYR A 618 41.18 -35.24 -36.58
C TYR A 618 41.29 -34.95 -38.07
N ALA A 619 40.37 -34.16 -38.61
CA ALA A 619 40.27 -34.06 -40.07
C ALA A 619 39.90 -32.66 -40.57
N MET A 620 40.50 -32.29 -41.70
CA MET A 620 40.07 -31.14 -42.50
C MET A 620 39.56 -31.68 -43.84
N PHE A 621 38.27 -31.47 -44.10
CA PHE A 621 37.61 -31.88 -45.32
C PHE A 621 37.23 -30.64 -46.12
N HIS A 622 37.68 -30.57 -47.37
CA HIS A 622 37.42 -29.47 -48.29
C HIS A 622 36.96 -30.04 -49.64
N ASP A 623 35.92 -29.47 -50.25
CA ASP A 623 35.34 -29.90 -51.55
C ASP A 623 35.02 -31.39 -51.59
N PHE A 624 34.06 -31.82 -50.75
CA PHE A 624 33.89 -33.23 -50.43
C PHE A 624 32.45 -33.72 -50.61
N LYS A 625 32.27 -34.87 -51.27
CA LYS A 625 30.97 -35.56 -51.37
C LYS A 625 31.02 -36.92 -50.69
N MET A 626 30.27 -37.09 -49.60
CA MET A 626 30.39 -38.27 -48.73
C MET A 626 29.07 -38.99 -48.49
N TYR A 627 29.14 -40.32 -48.46
CA TYR A 627 28.12 -41.20 -47.89
C TYR A 627 28.76 -42.00 -46.76
N ALA A 628 28.33 -41.78 -45.52
CA ALA A 628 29.02 -42.39 -44.40
C ALA A 628 28.15 -42.79 -43.20
N LEU A 629 28.53 -43.90 -42.58
CA LEU A 629 28.00 -44.30 -41.28
C LEU A 629 29.10 -44.09 -40.25
N PHE A 630 28.79 -43.30 -39.22
CA PHE A 630 29.67 -42.98 -38.11
C PHE A 630 29.08 -43.59 -36.84
N HIS A 631 29.81 -44.51 -36.21
CA HIS A 631 29.37 -45.15 -34.96
C HIS A 631 30.49 -45.14 -33.92
N ASP A 632 30.19 -44.69 -32.71
CA ASP A 632 31.14 -44.63 -31.58
C ASP A 632 32.40 -43.80 -31.88
N ILE A 633 32.18 -42.54 -32.30
CA ILE A 633 33.27 -41.68 -32.79
C ILE A 633 33.44 -40.42 -31.95
N LYS A 634 34.72 -40.08 -31.72
CA LYS A 634 35.11 -38.76 -31.23
C LYS A 634 35.84 -37.99 -32.34
N MET A 635 35.21 -36.96 -32.88
CA MET A 635 35.69 -36.23 -34.05
C MET A 635 36.01 -34.76 -33.72
N TYR A 636 37.16 -34.30 -34.22
CA TYR A 636 37.55 -32.90 -34.29
C TYR A 636 37.74 -32.56 -35.76
N ALA A 637 36.86 -31.76 -36.33
CA ALA A 637 36.88 -31.58 -37.79
C ALA A 637 36.55 -30.17 -38.25
N MET A 638 37.22 -29.75 -39.31
CA MET A 638 36.79 -28.60 -40.11
C MET A 638 36.26 -29.12 -41.44
N PHE A 639 35.05 -28.72 -41.77
CA PHE A 639 34.33 -29.13 -42.97
C PHE A 639 34.04 -27.87 -43.79
N HIS A 640 34.46 -27.86 -45.05
CA HIS A 640 34.26 -26.76 -46.00
C HIS A 640 33.80 -27.32 -47.35
N ASP A 641 32.77 -26.73 -47.96
CA ASP A 641 32.21 -27.15 -49.25
C ASP A 641 31.84 -28.64 -49.32
N ILE A 642 30.86 -29.06 -48.51
CA ILE A 642 30.55 -30.49 -48.33
C ILE A 642 29.12 -30.84 -48.69
N LYS A 643 28.96 -31.95 -49.42
CA LYS A 643 27.67 -32.64 -49.58
C LYS A 643 27.71 -34.01 -48.92
N MET A 644 26.97 -34.19 -47.82
CA MET A 644 27.02 -35.39 -46.99
C MET A 644 25.65 -36.06 -46.81
N TYR A 645 25.66 -37.39 -46.87
CA TYR A 645 24.57 -38.26 -46.41
C TYR A 645 25.12 -39.15 -45.31
N ALA A 646 24.64 -39.00 -44.07
CA ALA A 646 25.27 -39.68 -42.95
C ALA A 646 24.33 -40.16 -41.85
N LEU A 647 24.65 -41.33 -41.27
CA LEU A 647 24.08 -41.80 -40.02
C LEU A 647 25.15 -41.64 -38.94
N PHE A 648 24.84 -40.91 -37.88
CA PHE A 648 25.70 -40.63 -36.74
C PHE A 648 25.10 -41.24 -35.48
N LEU A 649 25.77 -42.24 -34.92
CA LEU A 649 25.38 -42.95 -33.69
C LEU A 649 26.51 -42.81 -32.66
N ASP A 650 26.19 -42.37 -31.45
CA ASP A 650 27.14 -42.29 -30.32
C ASP A 650 28.36 -41.40 -30.60
N ILE A 651 28.09 -40.13 -30.92
CA ILE A 651 29.13 -39.22 -31.44
C ILE A 651 29.48 -38.11 -30.46
N LYS A 652 30.78 -37.83 -30.32
CA LYS A 652 31.29 -36.60 -29.71
C LYS A 652 31.99 -35.75 -30.76
N LEU A 653 31.35 -34.67 -31.18
CA LEU A 653 31.80 -33.82 -32.28
C LEU A 653 32.23 -32.43 -31.80
N TYR A 654 33.42 -32.01 -32.23
CA TYR A 654 33.89 -30.63 -32.17
C TYR A 654 34.17 -30.17 -33.59
N ALA A 655 33.37 -29.26 -34.14
CA ALA A 655 33.48 -28.94 -35.55
C ALA A 655 33.24 -27.49 -35.94
N MET A 656 33.93 -27.08 -37.00
CA MET A 656 33.56 -25.90 -37.78
C MET A 656 33.06 -26.37 -39.14
N LEU A 657 31.86 -25.96 -39.50
CA LEU A 657 31.09 -26.45 -40.63
C LEU A 657 30.72 -25.24 -41.49
N TYR A 658 31.31 -25.15 -42.70
CA TYR A 658 31.13 -24.10 -43.68
C TYR A 658 30.63 -24.70 -45.01
N ASP A 659 29.63 -24.07 -45.62
CA ASP A 659 29.10 -24.44 -46.95
C ASP A 659 28.70 -25.92 -47.07
N ILE A 660 27.75 -26.35 -46.22
CA ILE A 660 27.38 -27.77 -46.12
C ILE A 660 25.95 -28.03 -46.56
N ASN A 661 25.77 -29.04 -47.41
CA ASN A 661 24.50 -29.69 -47.69
C ASN A 661 24.47 -31.09 -47.06
N MET A 662 23.69 -31.27 -45.98
CA MET A 662 23.66 -32.50 -45.20
C MET A 662 22.27 -33.14 -45.12
N TYR A 663 22.22 -34.45 -45.28
CA TYR A 663 21.09 -35.31 -44.90
C TYR A 663 21.57 -36.27 -43.83
N ALA A 664 21.01 -36.17 -42.62
CA ALA A 664 21.54 -36.95 -41.50
C ALA A 664 20.49 -37.48 -40.53
N MET A 665 20.77 -38.65 -39.97
CA MET A 665 20.13 -39.11 -38.74
C MET A 665 21.19 -39.16 -37.66
N LEU A 666 20.90 -38.52 -36.53
CA LEU A 666 21.83 -38.20 -35.46
C LEU A 666 21.21 -38.73 -34.16
N HIS A 667 21.87 -39.70 -33.52
CA HIS A 667 21.43 -40.32 -32.27
C HIS A 667 22.57 -40.30 -31.26
N ASP A 668 22.28 -39.98 -30.00
CA ASP A 668 23.25 -39.96 -28.88
C ASP A 668 24.48 -39.08 -29.15
N ILE A 669 24.24 -37.82 -29.51
CA ILE A 669 25.33 -36.91 -29.90
C ILE A 669 25.60 -35.84 -28.86
N LYS A 670 26.89 -35.59 -28.61
CA LYS A 670 27.37 -34.39 -27.92
C LYS A 670 28.18 -33.55 -28.88
N MET A 671 27.72 -32.35 -29.19
CA MET A 671 28.32 -31.51 -30.21
C MET A 671 28.66 -30.11 -29.70
N TYR A 672 29.83 -29.63 -30.10
CA TYR A 672 30.27 -28.25 -30.01
C TYR A 672 30.60 -27.77 -31.42
N ALA A 673 29.78 -26.89 -31.99
CA ALA A 673 29.90 -26.59 -33.40
C ALA A 673 29.64 -25.12 -33.77
N LEU A 674 30.37 -24.66 -34.77
CA LEU A 674 30.08 -23.42 -35.48
C LEU A 674 29.62 -23.79 -36.88
N PHE A 675 28.41 -23.36 -37.23
CA PHE A 675 27.74 -23.65 -38.49
C PHE A 675 27.56 -22.36 -39.29
N HIS A 676 28.01 -22.37 -40.53
CA HIS A 676 27.87 -21.26 -41.47
C HIS A 676 27.44 -21.80 -42.85
N ASP A 677 26.45 -21.17 -43.49
CA ASP A 677 25.94 -21.55 -44.81
C ASP A 677 25.55 -23.04 -44.93
N ILE A 678 24.61 -23.47 -44.10
CA ILE A 678 24.21 -24.88 -44.02
C ILE A 678 22.80 -25.10 -44.55
N LYS A 679 22.62 -26.13 -45.39
CA LYS A 679 21.31 -26.73 -45.68
C LYS A 679 21.25 -28.13 -45.09
N MET A 680 20.34 -28.36 -44.15
CA MET A 680 20.24 -29.62 -43.43
C MET A 680 18.84 -30.22 -43.44
N TYR A 681 18.76 -31.53 -43.65
CA TYR A 681 17.60 -32.36 -43.37
C TYR A 681 17.99 -33.39 -42.31
N ALA A 682 17.40 -33.32 -41.11
CA ALA A 682 17.87 -34.11 -39.99
C ALA A 682 16.78 -34.73 -39.10
N MET A 683 17.06 -35.93 -38.61
CA MET A 683 16.39 -36.47 -37.41
C MET A 683 17.41 -36.50 -36.27
N LEU A 684 17.08 -35.85 -35.17
CA LEU A 684 17.96 -35.58 -34.04
C LEU A 684 17.34 -36.17 -32.77
N TYR A 685 17.98 -37.20 -32.22
CA TYR A 685 17.56 -37.90 -31.01
C TYR A 685 18.69 -37.87 -29.97
N ASP A 686 18.35 -37.57 -28.72
CA ASP A 686 19.28 -37.60 -27.58
C ASP A 686 20.52 -36.72 -27.77
N ILE A 687 20.30 -35.48 -28.21
CA ILE A 687 21.38 -34.54 -28.55
C ILE A 687 21.64 -33.56 -27.42
N ASN A 688 22.92 -33.38 -27.08
CA ASN A 688 23.40 -32.24 -26.29
C ASN A 688 24.27 -31.34 -27.17
N MET A 689 23.81 -30.13 -27.46
CA MET A 689 24.47 -29.24 -28.42
C MET A 689 24.82 -27.87 -27.82
N TYR A 690 26.03 -27.41 -28.13
CA TYR A 690 26.49 -26.04 -27.97
C TYR A 690 26.86 -25.50 -29.34
N ALA A 691 26.10 -24.54 -29.86
CA ALA A 691 26.30 -24.14 -31.25
C ALA A 691 26.11 -22.65 -31.52
N MET A 692 26.88 -22.14 -32.47
CA MET A 692 26.61 -20.88 -33.15
C MET A 692 26.22 -21.20 -34.58
N LEU A 693 25.05 -20.73 -35.00
CA LEU A 693 24.41 -21.07 -36.27
C LEU A 693 24.14 -19.79 -37.05
N HIS A 694 24.75 -19.69 -38.23
CA HIS A 694 24.64 -18.56 -39.15
C HIS A 694 24.22 -19.06 -40.54
N ASP A 695 23.28 -18.40 -41.20
CA ASP A 695 22.81 -18.72 -42.55
C ASP A 695 22.38 -20.19 -42.74
N ILE A 696 21.42 -20.64 -41.91
CA ILE A 696 20.97 -22.03 -41.90
C ILE A 696 19.58 -22.18 -42.52
N LYS A 697 19.43 -23.17 -43.41
CA LYS A 697 18.12 -23.70 -43.85
C LYS A 697 17.96 -25.13 -43.36
N MET A 698 16.97 -25.38 -42.51
CA MET A 698 16.82 -26.67 -41.84
C MET A 698 15.41 -27.23 -41.88
N TYR A 699 15.30 -28.54 -42.09
CA TYR A 699 14.11 -29.35 -41.85
C TYR A 699 14.48 -30.43 -40.84
N ALA A 700 13.90 -30.39 -39.64
CA ALA A 700 14.35 -31.29 -38.58
C ALA A 700 13.27 -31.78 -37.62
N LEU A 701 13.41 -33.02 -37.17
CA LEU A 701 12.71 -33.54 -36.00
C LEU A 701 13.71 -33.62 -34.85
N PHE A 702 13.35 -33.01 -33.73
CA PHE A 702 14.14 -32.92 -32.51
C PHE A 702 13.42 -33.65 -31.38
N HIS A 703 14.09 -34.63 -30.79
CA HIS A 703 13.59 -35.38 -29.64
C HIS A 703 14.68 -35.48 -28.57
N ASP A 704 14.33 -35.22 -27.31
CA ASP A 704 15.25 -35.29 -26.16
C ASP A 704 16.51 -34.42 -26.31
N ILE A 705 16.30 -33.14 -26.65
CA ILE A 705 17.41 -32.22 -26.94
C ILE A 705 17.69 -31.28 -25.78
N LYS A 706 18.98 -31.13 -25.47
CA LYS A 706 19.48 -30.04 -24.62
C LYS A 706 20.39 -29.14 -25.45
N MET A 707 20.01 -27.88 -25.57
CA MET A 707 20.70 -26.96 -26.48
C MET A 707 21.04 -25.62 -25.83
N TYR A 708 22.25 -25.15 -26.12
CA TYR A 708 22.70 -23.78 -25.87
C TYR A 708 23.16 -23.20 -27.21
N ALA A 709 22.41 -22.24 -27.75
CA ALA A 709 22.67 -21.81 -29.12
C ALA A 709 22.44 -20.32 -29.39
N MET A 710 23.25 -19.78 -30.30
CA MET A 710 22.99 -18.51 -30.98
C MET A 710 22.57 -18.81 -32.41
N PHE A 711 21.44 -18.26 -32.82
CA PHE A 711 20.85 -18.43 -34.14
C PHE A 711 20.78 -17.08 -34.85
N HIS A 712 21.38 -17.00 -36.04
CA HIS A 712 21.37 -15.83 -36.91
C HIS A 712 21.01 -16.26 -38.33
N ASP A 713 20.09 -15.53 -38.99
CA ASP A 713 19.66 -15.79 -40.36
C ASP A 713 19.19 -17.24 -40.62
N ILE A 714 18.18 -17.68 -39.87
CA ILE A 714 17.71 -19.08 -39.92
C ILE A 714 16.34 -19.18 -40.60
N LYS A 715 16.20 -20.16 -41.49
CA LYS A 715 14.90 -20.65 -41.98
C LYS A 715 14.70 -22.10 -41.56
N MET A 716 13.69 -22.36 -40.74
CA MET A 716 13.50 -23.68 -40.12
C MET A 716 12.06 -24.19 -40.20
N TYR A 717 11.93 -25.48 -40.49
CA TYR A 717 10.73 -26.28 -40.27
C TYR A 717 11.06 -27.38 -39.28
N ALA A 718 10.42 -27.38 -38.11
CA ALA A 718 10.81 -28.28 -37.04
C ALA A 718 9.66 -28.85 -36.22
N MET A 719 9.86 -30.08 -35.74
CA MET A 719 9.08 -30.66 -34.66
C MET A 719 10.00 -30.83 -33.46
N PHE A 720 9.56 -30.36 -32.30
CA PHE A 720 10.32 -30.30 -31.05
C PHE A 720 9.58 -31.07 -29.96
N TYR A 721 10.20 -32.14 -29.46
CA TYR A 721 9.72 -32.95 -28.35
C TYR A 721 10.79 -33.01 -27.25
N ASP A 722 10.38 -32.78 -26.01
CA ASP A 722 11.23 -32.89 -24.81
C ASP A 722 12.50 -32.03 -24.89
N ILE A 723 12.31 -30.74 -25.17
CA ILE A 723 13.41 -29.80 -25.41
C ILE A 723 13.72 -28.96 -24.17
N LYS A 724 15.01 -28.86 -23.83
CA LYS A 724 15.53 -27.86 -22.89
C LYS A 724 16.50 -26.93 -23.60
N MET A 725 16.14 -25.66 -23.73
CA MET A 725 16.89 -24.72 -24.57
C MET A 725 17.23 -23.41 -23.88
N TYR A 726 18.44 -22.93 -24.12
CA TYR A 726 18.89 -21.56 -23.86
C TYR A 726 19.36 -20.96 -25.18
N ALA A 727 18.67 -19.95 -25.68
CA ALA A 727 18.95 -19.47 -27.02
C ALA A 727 18.79 -17.96 -27.23
N MET A 728 19.61 -17.42 -28.12
CA MET A 728 19.38 -16.13 -28.75
C MET A 728 19.03 -16.34 -30.21
N PHE A 729 17.94 -15.71 -30.64
CA PHE A 729 17.39 -15.81 -31.99
C PHE A 729 17.37 -14.43 -32.64
N HIS A 730 18.03 -14.31 -33.78
CA HIS A 730 18.08 -13.10 -34.61
C HIS A 730 17.75 -13.47 -36.05
N ASP A 731 16.86 -12.71 -36.70
CA ASP A 731 16.46 -12.90 -38.10
C ASP A 731 15.98 -14.32 -38.44
N ILE A 732 14.93 -14.77 -37.74
CA ILE A 732 14.43 -16.14 -37.87
C ILE A 732 13.08 -16.19 -38.59
N LYS A 733 12.95 -17.14 -39.51
CA LYS A 733 11.65 -17.61 -40.04
C LYS A 733 11.45 -19.06 -39.66
N MET A 734 10.45 -19.34 -38.84
CA MET A 734 10.24 -20.67 -38.26
C MET A 734 8.79 -21.15 -38.37
N TYR A 735 8.64 -22.43 -38.72
CA TYR A 735 7.41 -23.20 -38.60
C TYR A 735 7.67 -24.35 -37.63
N ALA A 736 6.94 -24.40 -36.52
CA ALA A 736 7.25 -25.33 -35.44
C ALA A 736 6.02 -25.98 -34.78
N MET A 737 6.15 -27.27 -34.45
CA MET A 737 5.32 -27.91 -33.42
C MET A 737 6.20 -28.18 -32.22
N CYS A 738 5.75 -27.74 -31.04
CA CYS A 738 6.52 -27.70 -29.81
C CYS A 738 5.75 -28.40 -28.69
N HIS A 739 6.31 -29.48 -28.15
CA HIS A 739 5.75 -30.25 -27.05
C HIS A 739 6.79 -30.42 -25.94
N ASP A 740 6.38 -30.25 -24.68
CA ASP A 740 7.23 -30.43 -23.49
C ASP A 740 8.53 -29.61 -23.53
N ILE A 741 8.40 -28.30 -23.76
CA ILE A 741 9.56 -27.41 -23.88
C ILE A 741 9.79 -26.60 -22.62
N LYS A 742 11.05 -26.57 -22.18
CA LYS A 742 11.55 -25.60 -21.19
C LYS A 742 12.57 -24.68 -21.85
N MET A 743 12.25 -23.39 -21.94
CA MET A 743 13.04 -22.45 -22.73
C MET A 743 13.38 -21.16 -21.98
N TYR A 744 14.62 -20.70 -22.16
CA TYR A 744 15.08 -19.35 -21.85
C TYR A 744 15.59 -18.70 -23.13
N ALA A 745 14.94 -17.65 -23.61
CA ALA A 745 15.27 -17.12 -24.93
C ALA A 745 15.15 -15.61 -25.07
N MET A 746 15.99 -15.05 -25.94
CA MET A 746 15.78 -13.72 -26.52
C MET A 746 15.48 -13.86 -28.01
N PHE A 747 14.44 -13.17 -28.46
CA PHE A 747 13.93 -13.21 -29.81
C PHE A 747 13.96 -11.80 -30.40
N HIS A 748 14.66 -11.64 -31.53
CA HIS A 748 14.76 -10.40 -32.28
C HIS A 748 14.48 -10.68 -33.76
N ASP A 749 13.63 -9.87 -34.40
CA ASP A 749 13.28 -10.01 -35.82
C ASP A 749 12.79 -11.40 -36.23
N ILE A 750 11.69 -11.84 -35.60
CA ILE A 750 11.17 -13.21 -35.79
C ILE A 750 9.84 -13.21 -36.53
N LYS A 751 9.72 -14.14 -37.49
CA LYS A 751 8.43 -14.58 -38.05
C LYS A 751 8.18 -16.04 -37.68
N LEU A 752 7.16 -16.28 -36.87
CA LEU A 752 6.88 -17.60 -36.31
C LEU A 752 5.45 -18.06 -36.56
N TYR A 753 5.31 -19.30 -37.01
CA TYR A 753 4.06 -20.06 -37.04
C TYR A 753 4.23 -21.29 -36.15
N ALA A 754 3.49 -21.39 -35.05
CA ALA A 754 3.73 -22.46 -34.09
C ALA A 754 2.53 -22.98 -33.32
N LEU A 755 2.60 -24.27 -32.99
CA LEU A 755 1.75 -24.93 -31.99
C LEU A 755 2.60 -25.23 -30.76
N PHE A 756 2.16 -24.77 -29.61
CA PHE A 756 2.86 -24.88 -28.33
C PHE A 756 1.99 -25.63 -27.32
N HIS A 757 2.51 -26.75 -26.82
CA HIS A 757 1.88 -27.58 -25.79
C HIS A 757 2.88 -27.85 -24.65
N ASP A 758 2.43 -27.74 -23.40
CA ASP A 758 3.24 -27.99 -22.20
C ASP A 758 4.56 -27.20 -22.17
N ILE A 759 4.45 -25.87 -22.26
CA ILE A 759 5.62 -24.99 -22.34
C ILE A 759 5.85 -24.24 -21.03
N LYS A 760 7.11 -24.22 -20.59
CA LYS A 760 7.59 -23.30 -19.55
C LYS A 760 8.65 -22.38 -20.13
N MET A 761 8.36 -21.08 -20.17
CA MET A 761 9.19 -20.12 -20.91
C MET A 761 9.53 -18.87 -20.11
N TYR A 762 10.77 -18.42 -20.24
CA TYR A 762 11.25 -17.09 -19.87
C TYR A 762 11.81 -16.42 -21.12
N ALA A 763 11.18 -15.33 -21.58
CA ALA A 763 11.56 -14.76 -22.87
C ALA A 763 11.48 -13.24 -22.97
N MET A 764 12.36 -12.68 -23.79
CA MET A 764 12.24 -11.32 -24.32
C MET A 764 11.95 -11.39 -25.81
N PHE A 765 10.95 -10.66 -26.26
CA PHE A 765 10.47 -10.62 -27.62
C PHE A 765 10.54 -9.19 -28.15
N HIS A 766 11.28 -8.99 -29.24
CA HIS A 766 11.42 -7.72 -29.94
C HIS A 766 11.19 -7.93 -31.44
N ASP A 767 10.38 -7.08 -32.06
CA ASP A 767 10.08 -7.13 -33.51
C ASP A 767 9.57 -8.49 -33.99
N ILE A 768 8.45 -8.95 -33.42
CA ILE A 768 7.91 -10.28 -33.69
C ILE A 768 6.61 -10.22 -34.48
N LYS A 769 6.50 -11.10 -35.49
CA LYS A 769 5.22 -11.48 -36.10
C LYS A 769 4.92 -12.95 -35.78
N LEU A 770 3.85 -13.17 -35.01
CA LEU A 770 3.51 -14.48 -34.47
C LEU A 770 2.10 -14.93 -34.86
N TYR A 771 2.00 -16.17 -35.32
CA TYR A 771 0.75 -16.92 -35.46
C TYR A 771 0.87 -18.20 -34.63
N ALA A 772 0.13 -18.29 -33.53
CA ALA A 772 0.33 -19.41 -32.62
C ALA A 772 -0.91 -19.89 -31.87
N MET A 773 -0.90 -21.17 -31.52
CA MET A 773 -1.81 -21.74 -30.54
C MET A 773 -1.01 -22.22 -29.34
N PHE A 774 -1.46 -21.85 -28.16
CA PHE A 774 -0.81 -22.05 -26.89
C PHE A 774 -1.74 -22.83 -25.95
N HIS A 775 -1.27 -23.99 -25.49
CA HIS A 775 -1.96 -24.86 -24.55
C HIS A 775 -1.02 -25.22 -23.38
N ASP A 776 -1.51 -25.13 -22.15
CA ASP A 776 -0.75 -25.45 -20.93
C ASP A 776 0.59 -24.70 -20.82
N ILE A 777 0.51 -23.37 -20.80
CA ILE A 777 1.71 -22.52 -20.81
C ILE A 777 1.90 -21.82 -19.48
N ASN A 778 3.13 -21.87 -18.97
CA ASN A 778 3.60 -20.97 -17.91
C ASN A 778 4.70 -20.06 -18.45
N MET A 779 4.44 -18.75 -18.46
CA MET A 779 5.31 -17.78 -19.14
C MET A 779 5.64 -16.55 -18.30
N TYR A 780 6.90 -16.13 -18.38
CA TYR A 780 7.39 -14.83 -17.94
C TYR A 780 8.01 -14.11 -19.13
N ALA A 781 7.43 -12.98 -19.55
CA ALA A 781 7.83 -12.37 -20.80
C ALA A 781 7.80 -10.85 -20.85
N LEU A 782 8.70 -10.29 -21.66
CA LEU A 782 8.67 -8.89 -22.09
C LEU A 782 8.44 -8.89 -23.60
N PHE A 783 7.42 -8.17 -24.03
CA PHE A 783 6.99 -8.06 -25.42
C PHE A 783 7.11 -6.61 -25.88
N HIS A 784 7.87 -6.38 -26.94
CA HIS A 784 8.06 -5.08 -27.59
C HIS A 784 7.88 -5.20 -29.09
N ASP A 785 7.11 -4.30 -29.71
CA ASP A 785 6.86 -4.28 -31.16
C ASP A 785 6.34 -5.61 -31.72
N ILE A 786 5.19 -6.07 -31.20
CA ILE A 786 4.63 -7.38 -31.56
C ILE A 786 3.36 -7.25 -32.39
N LYS A 787 3.26 -8.08 -33.42
CA LYS A 787 2.00 -8.39 -34.12
C LYS A 787 1.68 -9.86 -33.91
N MET A 788 0.58 -10.14 -33.21
CA MET A 788 0.22 -11.51 -32.80
C MET A 788 -1.21 -11.86 -33.18
N TYR A 789 -1.37 -13.07 -33.72
CA TYR A 789 -2.64 -13.78 -33.85
C TYR A 789 -2.52 -15.07 -33.05
N ALA A 790 -3.31 -15.19 -31.98
CA ALA A 790 -3.11 -16.31 -31.06
C ALA A 790 -4.38 -16.85 -30.40
N MET A 791 -4.36 -18.15 -30.12
CA MET A 791 -5.31 -18.79 -29.21
C MET A 791 -4.56 -19.27 -27.98
N PHE A 792 -5.09 -18.94 -26.81
CA PHE A 792 -4.50 -19.22 -25.51
C PHE A 792 -5.49 -20.03 -24.67
N HIS A 793 -5.04 -21.18 -24.19
CA HIS A 793 -5.79 -22.07 -23.29
C HIS A 793 -4.90 -22.50 -22.13
N ASP A 794 -5.42 -22.47 -20.90
CA ASP A 794 -4.71 -22.84 -19.68
C ASP A 794 -3.35 -22.14 -19.51
N ILE A 795 -3.40 -20.81 -19.39
CA ILE A 795 -2.18 -19.99 -19.34
C ILE A 795 -2.02 -19.32 -17.98
N LYS A 796 -0.80 -19.40 -17.45
CA LYS A 796 -0.33 -18.53 -16.35
C LYS A 796 0.77 -17.62 -16.88
N MET A 797 0.53 -16.31 -16.83
CA MET A 797 1.43 -15.33 -17.44
C MET A 797 1.75 -14.14 -16.53
N TYR A 798 3.03 -13.78 -16.52
CA TYR A 798 3.53 -12.52 -16.00
C TYR A 798 4.23 -11.77 -17.13
N ALA A 799 3.67 -10.63 -17.55
CA ALA A 799 4.15 -9.97 -18.77
C ALA A 799 4.13 -8.44 -18.74
N MET A 800 5.06 -7.86 -19.49
CA MET A 800 5.03 -6.45 -19.88
C MET A 800 4.85 -6.38 -21.40
N PHE A 801 3.85 -5.63 -21.85
CA PHE A 801 3.47 -5.48 -23.25
C PHE A 801 3.63 -4.02 -23.66
N LEU A 802 4.48 -3.78 -24.66
CA LEU A 802 4.78 -2.48 -25.25
C LEU A 802 4.57 -2.56 -26.77
N ASP A 803 3.81 -1.62 -27.33
CA ASP A 803 3.60 -1.50 -28.77
C ASP A 803 3.06 -2.78 -29.44
N ILE A 804 1.89 -3.23 -28.99
CA ILE A 804 1.32 -4.52 -29.42
C ILE A 804 0.08 -4.33 -30.30
N LYS A 805 0.01 -5.12 -31.37
CA LYS A 805 -1.22 -5.39 -32.11
C LYS A 805 -1.62 -6.85 -31.94
N LEU A 806 -2.72 -7.10 -31.24
CA LEU A 806 -3.16 -8.43 -30.84
C LEU A 806 -4.55 -8.78 -31.38
N TYR A 807 -4.67 -9.98 -31.94
CA TYR A 807 -5.93 -10.67 -32.18
C TYR A 807 -5.91 -11.99 -31.41
N ALA A 808 -6.78 -12.15 -30.41
CA ALA A 808 -6.70 -13.32 -29.52
C ALA A 808 -8.02 -13.89 -29.04
N MET A 809 -8.01 -15.20 -28.79
CA MET A 809 -8.99 -15.87 -27.93
C MET A 809 -8.26 -16.42 -26.71
N LEU A 810 -8.77 -16.11 -25.53
CA LEU A 810 -8.13 -16.36 -24.24
C LEU A 810 -9.11 -17.10 -23.33
N TYR A 811 -8.75 -18.33 -22.97
CA TYR A 811 -9.51 -19.23 -22.10
C TYR A 811 -8.65 -19.67 -20.91
N ASP A 812 -9.23 -19.67 -19.72
CA ASP A 812 -8.60 -20.15 -18.47
C ASP A 812 -7.24 -19.49 -18.20
N ILE A 813 -7.25 -18.16 -18.12
CA ILE A 813 -6.03 -17.36 -17.99
C ILE A 813 -5.90 -16.76 -16.58
N ASN A 814 -4.72 -16.94 -15.97
CA ASN A 814 -4.29 -16.15 -14.83
C ASN A 814 -3.16 -15.21 -15.25
N MET A 815 -3.42 -13.90 -15.25
CA MET A 815 -2.49 -12.90 -15.80
C MET A 815 -2.15 -11.78 -14.82
N TYR A 816 -0.87 -11.44 -14.78
CA TYR A 816 -0.33 -10.21 -14.19
C TYR A 816 0.37 -9.40 -15.27
N ALA A 817 -0.14 -8.22 -15.61
CA ALA A 817 0.33 -7.51 -16.78
C ALA A 817 0.45 -5.99 -16.63
N MET A 818 1.43 -5.41 -17.32
CA MET A 818 1.49 -3.99 -17.64
C MET A 818 1.36 -3.84 -19.15
N LEU A 819 0.40 -3.05 -19.61
CA LEU A 819 0.03 -2.89 -21.00
C LEU A 819 0.11 -1.43 -21.40
N HIS A 820 0.93 -1.13 -22.40
CA HIS A 820 1.15 0.22 -22.91
C HIS A 820 1.13 0.21 -24.44
N ASP A 821 0.44 1.16 -25.06
CA ASP A 821 0.30 1.30 -26.51
C ASP A 821 -0.24 0.03 -27.21
N ILE A 822 -1.40 -0.44 -26.75
CA ILE A 822 -2.00 -1.68 -27.25
C ILE A 822 -3.20 -1.43 -28.16
N LYS A 823 -3.23 -2.13 -29.29
CA LYS A 823 -4.44 -2.31 -30.11
C LYS A 823 -4.86 -3.78 -30.08
N MET A 824 -6.04 -4.06 -29.53
CA MET A 824 -6.48 -5.44 -29.31
C MET A 824 -7.89 -5.72 -29.79
N TYR A 825 -8.07 -6.90 -30.37
CA TYR A 825 -9.36 -7.55 -30.62
C TYR A 825 -9.34 -8.91 -29.91
N ALA A 826 -10.16 -9.09 -28.88
CA ALA A 826 -10.07 -10.30 -28.08
C ALA A 826 -11.38 -10.81 -27.50
N SER A 827 -11.47 -12.13 -27.32
CA SER A 827 -12.48 -12.76 -26.45
C SER A 827 -11.79 -13.35 -25.24
N PHE A 828 -12.36 -13.12 -24.06
CA PHE A 828 -11.84 -13.47 -22.75
C PHE A 828 -12.88 -14.31 -22.01
N HIS A 829 -12.50 -15.53 -21.63
CA HIS A 829 -13.32 -16.45 -20.84
C HIS A 829 -12.52 -16.97 -19.64
N ASP A 830 -13.14 -16.98 -18.46
CA ASP A 830 -12.57 -17.53 -17.22
C ASP A 830 -11.21 -16.91 -16.88
N ILE A 831 -11.18 -15.57 -16.77
CA ILE A 831 -9.94 -14.81 -16.57
C ILE A 831 -9.85 -14.28 -15.15
N LYS A 832 -8.67 -14.46 -14.54
CA LYS A 832 -8.23 -13.70 -13.36
C LYS A 832 -7.08 -12.79 -13.74
N MET A 833 -7.27 -11.48 -13.59
CA MET A 833 -6.32 -10.48 -14.06
C MET A 833 -6.00 -9.39 -13.04
N TYR A 834 -4.71 -9.08 -12.95
CA TYR A 834 -4.18 -7.90 -12.27
C TYR A 834 -3.40 -7.07 -13.29
N ALA A 835 -3.89 -5.89 -13.64
CA ALA A 835 -3.33 -5.15 -14.77
C ALA A 835 -3.31 -3.63 -14.65
N MET A 836 -2.31 -3.02 -15.27
CA MET A 836 -2.29 -1.59 -15.58
C MET A 836 -2.35 -1.39 -17.08
N PHE A 837 -3.28 -0.55 -17.53
CA PHE A 837 -3.58 -0.27 -18.92
C PHE A 837 -3.34 1.21 -19.21
N HIS A 838 -2.47 1.49 -20.17
CA HIS A 838 -2.17 2.83 -20.65
C HIS A 838 -2.23 2.88 -22.19
N ASP A 839 -2.87 3.90 -22.75
CA ASP A 839 -2.97 4.09 -24.21
C ASP A 839 -3.51 2.86 -24.97
N ILE A 840 -4.71 2.42 -24.57
CA ILE A 840 -5.32 1.19 -25.14
C ILE A 840 -6.47 1.51 -26.07
N LYS A 841 -6.50 0.82 -27.22
CA LYS A 841 -7.67 0.71 -28.11
C LYS A 841 -8.11 -0.74 -28.18
N MET A 842 -9.30 -1.04 -27.68
CA MET A 842 -9.76 -2.43 -27.52
C MET A 842 -11.18 -2.65 -28.02
N TYR A 843 -11.37 -3.80 -28.68
CA TYR A 843 -12.66 -4.44 -28.90
C TYR A 843 -12.65 -5.78 -28.19
N ALA A 844 -13.51 -5.96 -27.19
CA ALA A 844 -13.44 -7.15 -26.35
C ALA A 844 -14.80 -7.74 -25.96
N MET A 845 -14.81 -9.05 -25.83
CA MET A 845 -15.87 -9.78 -25.14
C MET A 845 -15.29 -10.40 -23.87
N PHE A 846 -15.97 -10.22 -22.75
CA PHE A 846 -15.54 -10.61 -21.41
C PHE A 846 -16.60 -11.48 -20.76
N TYR A 847 -16.25 -12.71 -20.42
CA TYR A 847 -17.09 -13.68 -19.72
C TYR A 847 -16.33 -14.23 -18.51
N ASP A 848 -17.00 -14.28 -17.36
CA ASP A 848 -16.48 -14.86 -16.11
C ASP A 848 -15.13 -14.25 -15.68
N ILE A 849 -15.12 -12.93 -15.51
CA ILE A 849 -13.89 -12.17 -15.26
C ILE A 849 -13.78 -11.74 -13.80
N LYS A 850 -12.62 -11.96 -13.19
CA LYS A 850 -12.21 -11.33 -11.92
C LYS A 850 -11.01 -10.42 -12.16
N MET A 851 -11.19 -9.12 -11.98
CA MET A 851 -10.19 -8.13 -12.37
C MET A 851 -9.89 -7.09 -11.28
N TYR A 852 -8.60 -6.79 -11.14
CA TYR A 852 -8.09 -5.62 -10.42
C TYR A 852 -7.27 -4.78 -11.40
N ALA A 853 -7.72 -3.56 -11.72
CA ALA A 853 -7.10 -2.82 -12.81
C ALA A 853 -7.06 -1.29 -12.64
N MET A 854 -6.03 -0.68 -13.23
CA MET A 854 -5.98 0.76 -13.47
C MET A 854 -6.01 1.01 -14.98
N PHE A 855 -6.87 1.93 -15.41
CA PHE A 855 -7.11 2.27 -16.80
C PHE A 855 -6.85 3.77 -17.03
N HIS A 856 -5.93 4.07 -17.94
CA HIS A 856 -5.58 5.43 -18.36
C HIS A 856 -5.59 5.52 -19.89
N ASP A 857 -6.21 6.56 -20.45
CA ASP A 857 -6.26 6.81 -21.90
C ASP A 857 -6.82 5.63 -22.71
N ILE A 858 -8.03 5.20 -22.38
CA ILE A 858 -8.65 4.02 -23.01
C ILE A 858 -9.76 4.39 -23.97
N LYS A 859 -9.77 3.74 -25.14
CA LYS A 859 -10.92 3.66 -26.04
C LYS A 859 -11.37 2.22 -26.18
N MET A 860 -12.56 1.90 -25.67
CA MET A 860 -13.02 0.53 -25.55
C MET A 860 -14.44 0.33 -26.08
N TYR A 861 -14.63 -0.78 -26.79
CA TYR A 861 -15.92 -1.38 -27.11
C TYR A 861 -15.98 -2.75 -26.45
N ALA A 862 -16.94 -2.95 -25.54
CA ALA A 862 -16.97 -4.16 -24.72
C ALA A 862 -18.36 -4.78 -24.57
N MET A 863 -18.42 -6.10 -24.57
CA MET A 863 -19.53 -6.85 -23.97
C MET A 863 -19.00 -7.58 -22.74
N CYS A 864 -19.69 -7.41 -21.62
CA CYS A 864 -19.24 -7.80 -20.30
C CYS A 864 -20.33 -8.63 -19.60
N HIS A 865 -20.03 -9.89 -19.28
CA HIS A 865 -20.92 -10.81 -18.59
C HIS A 865 -20.20 -11.45 -17.39
N ASP A 866 -20.88 -11.55 -16.25
CA ASP A 866 -20.36 -12.18 -15.01
C ASP A 866 -19.00 -11.61 -14.57
N ILE A 867 -18.95 -10.29 -14.31
CA ILE A 867 -17.70 -9.61 -13.95
C ILE A 867 -17.68 -9.19 -12.48
N LYS A 868 -16.58 -9.49 -11.81
CA LYS A 868 -16.20 -8.91 -10.51
C LYS A 868 -14.97 -8.03 -10.68
N MET A 869 -15.10 -6.72 -10.45
CA MET A 869 -14.06 -5.76 -10.76
C MET A 869 -13.79 -4.76 -9.63
N TYR A 870 -12.50 -4.48 -9.41
CA TYR A 870 -12.00 -3.33 -8.65
C TYR A 870 -11.14 -2.48 -9.57
N ALA A 871 -11.54 -1.24 -9.86
CA ALA A 871 -10.87 -0.46 -10.88
C ALA A 871 -10.80 1.06 -10.66
N MET A 872 -9.76 1.67 -11.19
CA MET A 872 -9.67 3.13 -11.38
C MET A 872 -9.63 3.44 -12.87
N PHE A 873 -10.45 4.39 -13.30
CA PHE A 873 -10.64 4.80 -14.68
C PHE A 873 -10.35 6.29 -14.83
N HIS A 874 -9.41 6.62 -15.71
CA HIS A 874 -9.03 7.99 -16.06
C HIS A 874 -8.98 8.15 -17.58
N ASP A 875 -9.56 9.23 -18.12
CA ASP A 875 -9.57 9.54 -19.55
C ASP A 875 -10.09 8.40 -20.44
N ILE A 876 -11.34 8.00 -20.18
CA ILE A 876 -11.95 6.83 -20.86
C ILE A 876 -13.05 7.26 -21.84
N LYS A 877 -13.04 6.64 -23.02
CA LYS A 877 -14.18 6.59 -23.94
C LYS A 877 -14.66 5.15 -24.09
N LEU A 878 -15.85 4.87 -23.59
CA LEU A 878 -16.38 3.51 -23.50
C LEU A 878 -17.76 3.38 -24.16
N TYR A 879 -17.90 2.33 -24.97
CA TYR A 879 -19.18 1.80 -25.45
C TYR A 879 -19.32 0.37 -24.92
N ALA A 880 -20.32 0.10 -24.08
CA ALA A 880 -20.39 -1.20 -23.42
C ALA A 880 -21.80 -1.71 -23.13
N LEU A 881 -21.92 -3.04 -23.11
CA LEU A 881 -23.05 -3.75 -22.55
C LEU A 881 -22.58 -4.56 -21.35
N PHE A 882 -23.20 -4.33 -20.19
CA PHE A 882 -22.83 -4.89 -18.91
C PHE A 882 -23.99 -5.72 -18.34
N HIS A 883 -23.72 -7.00 -18.07
CA HIS A 883 -24.65 -7.95 -17.47
C HIS A 883 -23.99 -8.67 -16.29
N ASP A 884 -24.71 -8.82 -15.17
CA ASP A 884 -24.24 -9.50 -13.96
C ASP A 884 -22.89 -8.97 -13.44
N ILE A 885 -22.84 -7.70 -13.09
CA ILE A 885 -21.60 -7.03 -12.68
C ILE A 885 -21.60 -6.68 -11.18
N LYS A 886 -20.49 -6.99 -10.50
CA LYS A 886 -20.16 -6.45 -9.18
C LYS A 886 -18.90 -5.59 -9.28
N MET A 887 -19.03 -4.30 -8.99
CA MET A 887 -17.94 -3.34 -9.23
C MET A 887 -17.70 -2.38 -8.06
N TYR A 888 -16.43 -2.16 -7.76
CA TYR A 888 -15.92 -1.06 -6.94
C TYR A 888 -15.01 -0.18 -7.80
N ALA A 889 -15.39 1.07 -8.05
CA ALA A 889 -14.65 1.87 -9.01
C ALA A 889 -14.58 3.38 -8.75
N MET A 890 -13.48 4.00 -9.19
CA MET A 890 -13.36 5.45 -9.32
C MET A 890 -13.29 5.82 -10.80
N PHE A 891 -14.07 6.82 -11.19
CA PHE A 891 -14.20 7.28 -12.57
C PHE A 891 -13.90 8.78 -12.64
N HIS A 892 -12.93 9.14 -13.47
CA HIS A 892 -12.51 10.52 -13.74
C HIS A 892 -12.41 10.74 -15.25
N ASP A 893 -12.96 11.84 -15.76
CA ASP A 893 -12.91 12.23 -17.17
C ASP A 893 -13.44 11.13 -18.13
N ILE A 894 -14.69 10.73 -17.94
CA ILE A 894 -15.29 9.62 -18.69
C ILE A 894 -16.35 10.09 -19.68
N LYS A 895 -16.30 9.54 -20.90
CA LYS A 895 -17.42 9.54 -21.85
C LYS A 895 -17.94 8.12 -22.04
N LEU A 896 -19.16 7.87 -21.59
CA LEU A 896 -19.75 6.53 -21.54
C LEU A 896 -21.06 6.44 -22.32
N TYR A 897 -21.18 5.38 -23.11
CA TYR A 897 -22.44 4.91 -23.72
C TYR A 897 -22.65 3.46 -23.31
N ALA A 898 -23.64 3.18 -22.47
CA ALA A 898 -23.76 1.83 -21.93
C ALA A 898 -25.19 1.36 -21.60
N MET A 899 -25.36 0.04 -21.67
CA MET A 899 -26.52 -0.66 -21.09
C MET A 899 -26.04 -1.48 -19.91
N PHE A 900 -26.75 -1.37 -18.79
CA PHE A 900 -26.44 -2.00 -17.51
C PHE A 900 -27.64 -2.82 -17.05
N HIS A 901 -27.41 -4.12 -16.82
CA HIS A 901 -28.39 -5.07 -16.32
C HIS A 901 -27.80 -5.88 -15.15
N ASP A 902 -28.54 -6.04 -14.06
CA ASP A 902 -28.12 -6.79 -12.87
C ASP A 902 -26.77 -6.33 -12.30
N ILE A 903 -26.71 -5.07 -11.85
CA ILE A 903 -25.46 -4.45 -11.38
C ILE A 903 -25.50 -4.15 -9.89
N ASN A 904 -24.44 -4.52 -9.18
CA ASN A 904 -24.14 -4.01 -7.83
C ASN A 904 -22.87 -3.17 -7.87
N MET A 905 -22.98 -1.87 -7.54
CA MET A 905 -21.89 -0.91 -7.72
C MET A 905 -21.63 -0.03 -6.49
N TYR A 906 -20.35 0.16 -6.19
CA TYR A 906 -19.85 1.19 -5.29
C TYR A 906 -18.89 2.09 -6.07
N ALA A 907 -19.23 3.38 -6.24
CA ALA A 907 -18.46 4.21 -7.15
C ALA A 907 -18.35 5.70 -6.80
N LEU A 908 -17.24 6.30 -7.22
CA LEU A 908 -17.05 7.75 -7.23
C LEU A 908 -16.90 8.21 -8.68
N PHE A 909 -17.71 9.18 -9.08
CA PHE A 909 -17.78 9.72 -10.42
C PHE A 909 -17.44 11.21 -10.41
N HIS A 910 -16.46 11.60 -11.22
CA HIS A 910 -16.03 12.98 -11.41
C HIS A 910 -15.87 13.28 -12.90
N ASP A 911 -16.38 14.42 -13.36
CA ASP A 911 -16.27 14.87 -14.77
C ASP A 911 -16.79 13.83 -15.79
N ILE A 912 -18.05 13.43 -15.65
CA ILE A 912 -18.65 12.36 -16.47
C ILE A 912 -19.67 12.91 -17.46
N LYS A 913 -19.60 12.41 -18.71
CA LYS A 913 -20.68 12.50 -19.69
C LYS A 913 -21.18 11.10 -20.01
N MET A 914 -22.43 10.82 -19.65
CA MET A 914 -22.99 9.47 -19.75
C MET A 914 -24.34 9.45 -20.49
N TYR A 915 -24.49 8.47 -21.38
CA TYR A 915 -25.75 8.04 -21.98
C TYR A 915 -25.97 6.58 -21.60
N ALA A 916 -26.98 6.28 -20.79
CA ALA A 916 -27.11 4.94 -20.27
C ALA A 916 -28.55 4.45 -20.05
N MET A 917 -28.73 3.14 -20.17
CA MET A 917 -29.93 2.45 -19.71
C MET A 917 -29.54 1.52 -18.57
N PHE A 918 -30.29 1.59 -17.48
CA PHE A 918 -30.05 0.88 -16.23
C PHE A 918 -31.29 0.07 -15.85
N HIS A 919 -31.09 -1.22 -15.59
CA HIS A 919 -32.11 -2.16 -15.15
C HIS A 919 -31.56 -3.02 -14.01
N ASP A 920 -32.34 -3.22 -12.95
CA ASP A 920 -31.96 -4.03 -11.77
C ASP A 920 -30.61 -3.62 -11.15
N ILE A 921 -30.55 -2.38 -10.65
CA ILE A 921 -29.31 -1.82 -10.12
C ILE A 921 -29.39 -1.58 -8.60
N LYS A 922 -28.33 -1.97 -7.89
CA LYS A 922 -28.05 -1.50 -6.52
C LYS A 922 -26.77 -0.68 -6.53
N MET A 923 -26.86 0.58 -6.11
CA MET A 923 -25.73 1.51 -6.21
C MET A 923 -25.52 2.35 -4.95
N TYR A 924 -24.26 2.48 -4.56
CA TYR A 924 -23.77 3.45 -3.58
C TYR A 924 -22.76 4.36 -4.27
N ALA A 925 -23.07 5.64 -4.45
CA ALA A 925 -22.22 6.50 -5.27
C ALA A 925 -22.13 7.96 -4.85
N MET A 926 -20.99 8.58 -5.17
CA MET A 926 -20.82 10.03 -5.15
C MET A 926 -20.62 10.53 -6.58
N PHE A 927 -21.40 11.52 -6.98
CA PHE A 927 -21.44 12.10 -8.31
C PHE A 927 -21.09 13.58 -8.25
N LEU A 928 -20.01 13.97 -8.93
CA LEU A 928 -19.51 15.34 -9.03
C LEU A 928 -19.36 15.70 -10.52
N ASP A 929 -19.87 16.87 -10.92
CA ASP A 929 -19.72 17.41 -12.28
C ASP A 929 -20.21 16.45 -13.39
N ILE A 930 -21.49 16.10 -13.34
CA ILE A 930 -22.08 15.07 -14.21
C ILE A 930 -23.03 15.66 -15.25
N LYS A 931 -22.92 15.19 -16.49
CA LYS A 931 -23.95 15.32 -17.53
C LYS A 931 -24.51 13.95 -17.89
N LEU A 932 -25.77 13.70 -17.55
CA LEU A 932 -26.41 12.40 -17.66
C LEU A 932 -27.68 12.42 -18.54
N TYR A 933 -27.77 11.45 -19.44
CA TYR A 933 -29.00 11.06 -20.13
C TYR A 933 -29.29 9.60 -19.81
N ALA A 934 -30.38 9.31 -19.08
CA ALA A 934 -30.61 7.96 -18.58
C ALA A 934 -32.06 7.47 -18.60
N MET A 935 -32.22 6.17 -18.76
CA MET A 935 -33.43 5.44 -18.38
C MET A 935 -33.08 4.49 -17.24
N LEU A 936 -33.83 4.57 -16.14
CA LEU A 936 -33.55 3.92 -14.86
C LEU A 936 -34.78 3.12 -14.43
N TYR A 937 -34.65 1.79 -14.42
CA TYR A 937 -35.68 0.83 -14.02
C TYR A 937 -35.18 -0.05 -12.87
N ASP A 938 -36.01 -0.28 -11.86
CA ASP A 938 -35.72 -1.18 -10.73
C ASP A 938 -34.41 -0.85 -10.01
N ILE A 939 -34.30 0.39 -9.52
CA ILE A 939 -33.06 0.91 -8.92
C ILE A 939 -33.21 1.08 -7.40
N ASN A 940 -32.23 0.57 -6.65
CA ASN A 940 -32.00 0.94 -5.25
C ASN A 940 -30.70 1.75 -5.14
N MET A 941 -30.80 3.04 -4.78
CA MET A 941 -29.66 3.96 -4.78
C MET A 941 -29.47 4.71 -3.47
N TYR A 942 -28.21 4.80 -3.04
CA TYR A 942 -27.73 5.72 -2.01
C TYR A 942 -26.69 6.65 -2.64
N ALA A 943 -26.97 7.95 -2.71
CA ALA A 943 -26.10 8.85 -3.47
C ALA A 943 -25.95 10.26 -2.92
N MET A 944 -24.77 10.84 -3.15
CA MET A 944 -24.53 12.27 -3.02
C MET A 944 -24.26 12.85 -4.41
N LEU A 945 -24.99 13.89 -4.78
CA LEU A 945 -25.04 14.45 -6.11
C LEU A 945 -24.76 15.95 -6.06
N HIS A 946 -23.68 16.38 -6.72
CA HIS A 946 -23.24 17.78 -6.79
C HIS A 946 -22.98 18.18 -8.25
N ASP A 947 -23.41 19.39 -8.63
CA ASP A 947 -23.18 19.95 -9.98
C ASP A 947 -23.65 19.04 -11.13
N ILE A 948 -24.92 18.64 -11.10
CA ILE A 948 -25.46 17.68 -12.09
C ILE A 948 -26.42 18.35 -13.07
N LYS A 949 -26.26 18.00 -14.35
CA LYS A 949 -27.24 18.23 -15.41
C LYS A 949 -27.79 16.89 -15.91
N MET A 950 -29.09 16.64 -15.71
CA MET A 950 -29.68 15.33 -16.00
C MET A 950 -30.97 15.42 -16.82
N TYR A 951 -31.11 14.49 -17.76
CA TYR A 951 -32.37 14.14 -18.43
C TYR A 951 -32.64 12.66 -18.17
N ALA A 952 -33.71 12.34 -17.43
CA ALA A 952 -33.91 10.96 -17.01
C ALA A 952 -35.38 10.52 -16.90
N LEU A 953 -35.62 9.24 -17.18
CA LEU A 953 -36.85 8.55 -16.83
C LEU A 953 -36.55 7.55 -15.71
N PHE A 954 -37.32 7.62 -14.64
CA PHE A 954 -37.20 6.82 -13.43
C PHE A 954 -38.47 6.00 -13.21
N HIS A 955 -38.32 4.69 -13.05
CA HIS A 955 -39.39 3.75 -12.79
C HIS A 955 -38.98 2.76 -11.69
N ASP A 956 -39.85 2.50 -10.72
CA ASP A 956 -39.60 1.57 -9.60
C ASP A 956 -38.30 1.85 -8.84
N ILE A 957 -38.16 3.08 -8.31
CA ILE A 957 -36.93 3.52 -7.65
C ILE A 957 -37.11 3.62 -6.14
N LYS A 958 -36.12 3.11 -5.39
CA LYS A 958 -35.91 3.45 -3.98
C LYS A 958 -34.61 4.23 -3.83
N MET A 959 -34.69 5.45 -3.30
CA MET A 959 -33.54 6.35 -3.26
C MET A 959 -33.39 7.06 -1.92
N TYR A 960 -32.14 7.13 -1.45
CA TYR A 960 -31.69 8.00 -0.37
C TYR A 960 -30.60 8.93 -0.92
N ALA A 961 -30.87 10.23 -0.99
CA ALA A 961 -29.96 11.13 -1.69
C ALA A 961 -29.80 12.53 -1.08
N MET A 962 -28.61 13.10 -1.25
CA MET A 962 -28.37 14.54 -1.07
C MET A 962 -28.08 15.15 -2.44
N PHE A 963 -28.83 16.20 -2.77
CA PHE A 963 -28.77 16.92 -4.05
C PHE A 963 -28.34 18.36 -3.81
N HIS A 964 -27.28 18.79 -4.49
CA HIS A 964 -26.76 20.14 -4.47
C HIS A 964 -26.46 20.62 -5.90
N ASP A 965 -26.84 21.84 -6.25
CA ASP A 965 -26.59 22.44 -7.57
C ASP A 965 -27.07 21.58 -8.76
N ILE A 966 -28.35 21.21 -8.76
CA ILE A 966 -28.91 20.28 -9.75
C ILE A 966 -29.77 21.01 -10.78
N LYS A 967 -29.60 20.67 -12.06
CA LYS A 967 -30.52 21.00 -13.15
C LYS A 967 -31.08 19.72 -13.78
N MET A 968 -32.38 19.50 -13.67
CA MET A 968 -32.99 18.23 -14.07
C MET A 968 -34.26 18.39 -14.90
N TYR A 969 -34.39 17.52 -15.90
CA TYR A 969 -35.64 17.21 -16.60
C TYR A 969 -35.95 15.74 -16.40
N ALA A 970 -37.04 15.40 -15.70
CA ALA A 970 -37.27 14.01 -15.33
C ALA A 970 -38.74 13.57 -15.27
N MET A 971 -38.97 12.30 -15.56
CA MET A 971 -40.25 11.62 -15.30
C MET A 971 -40.02 10.56 -14.23
N PHE A 972 -40.87 10.55 -13.21
CA PHE A 972 -40.77 9.71 -12.03
C PHE A 972 -42.05 8.89 -11.86
N TYR A 973 -41.93 7.57 -11.88
CA TYR A 973 -43.01 6.61 -11.66
C TYR A 973 -42.63 5.63 -10.54
N ASP A 974 -43.56 5.37 -9.63
CA ASP A 974 -43.40 4.37 -8.56
C ASP A 974 -42.13 4.56 -7.70
N ILE A 975 -41.97 5.78 -7.16
CA ILE A 975 -40.75 6.16 -6.43
C ILE A 975 -40.99 6.18 -4.92
N LYS A 976 -40.02 5.65 -4.16
CA LYS A 976 -39.87 5.89 -2.72
C LYS A 976 -38.56 6.65 -2.47
N MET A 977 -38.65 7.89 -1.99
CA MET A 977 -37.49 8.77 -1.86
C MET A 977 -37.35 9.40 -0.47
N TYR A 978 -36.12 9.44 0.01
CA TYR A 978 -35.68 10.26 1.14
C TYR A 978 -34.57 11.21 0.65
N ALA A 979 -34.81 12.52 0.69
CA ALA A 979 -33.89 13.47 0.06
C ALA A 979 -33.67 14.77 0.83
N MET A 980 -32.44 15.29 0.76
CA MET A 980 -32.15 16.70 1.03
C MET A 980 -31.77 17.38 -0.28
N CYS A 981 -32.42 18.51 -0.57
CA CYS A 981 -32.37 19.19 -1.85
C CYS A 981 -32.01 20.67 -1.65
N HIS A 982 -30.89 21.10 -2.21
CA HIS A 982 -30.40 22.47 -2.17
C HIS A 982 -30.06 22.95 -3.58
N ASP A 983 -30.41 24.21 -3.91
CA ASP A 983 -30.08 24.85 -5.19
C ASP A 983 -30.51 24.03 -6.44
N ILE A 984 -31.80 23.67 -6.52
CA ILE A 984 -32.31 22.84 -7.61
C ILE A 984 -33.16 23.63 -8.60
N LYS A 985 -32.94 23.38 -9.89
CA LYS A 985 -33.84 23.78 -10.99
C LYS A 985 -34.39 22.55 -11.69
N MET A 986 -35.70 22.32 -11.62
CA MET A 986 -36.31 21.08 -12.10
C MET A 986 -37.56 21.29 -12.95
N TYR A 987 -37.69 20.50 -14.00
CA TYR A 987 -38.93 20.24 -14.72
C TYR A 987 -39.25 18.75 -14.58
N ALA A 988 -40.37 18.42 -13.93
CA ALA A 988 -40.64 17.02 -13.62
C ALA A 988 -42.11 16.61 -13.65
N MET A 989 -42.34 15.34 -13.95
CA MET A 989 -43.63 14.70 -13.74
C MET A 989 -43.47 13.57 -12.72
N PHE A 990 -44.34 13.56 -11.73
CA PHE A 990 -44.31 12.65 -10.60
C PHE A 990 -45.62 11.87 -10.53
N HIS A 991 -45.53 10.54 -10.56
CA HIS A 991 -46.68 9.63 -10.50
C HIS A 991 -46.40 8.52 -9.48
N ASP A 992 -47.36 8.25 -8.59
CA ASP A 992 -47.28 7.19 -7.57
C ASP A 992 -46.02 7.29 -6.67
N ILE A 993 -45.83 8.45 -6.03
CA ILE A 993 -44.63 8.74 -5.24
C ILE A 993 -44.90 8.73 -3.74
N LYS A 994 -43.97 8.18 -2.97
CA LYS A 994 -43.85 8.39 -1.52
C LYS A 994 -42.53 9.11 -1.21
N MET A 995 -42.59 10.31 -0.66
CA MET A 995 -41.43 11.17 -0.48
C MET A 995 -41.34 11.75 0.94
N TYR A 996 -40.12 11.73 1.49
CA TYR A 996 -39.70 12.46 2.67
C TYR A 996 -38.55 13.39 2.29
N ALA A 997 -38.74 14.70 2.35
CA ALA A 997 -37.71 15.60 1.81
C ALA A 997 -37.61 16.97 2.49
N LEU A 998 -36.41 17.53 2.46
CA LEU A 998 -36.15 18.92 2.83
C LEU A 998 -35.67 19.66 1.58
N PHE A 999 -36.35 20.75 1.24
CA PHE A 999 -36.13 21.54 0.04
C PHE A 999 -35.74 22.97 0.42
N HIS A 1000 -34.61 23.43 -0.11
CA HIS A 1000 -34.08 24.77 0.07
C HIS A 1000 -33.64 25.34 -1.28
N ASP A 1001 -33.97 26.60 -1.58
CA ASP A 1001 -33.57 27.29 -2.82
C ASP A 1001 -33.97 26.54 -4.11
N ILE A 1002 -35.26 26.23 -4.27
CA ILE A 1002 -35.75 25.43 -5.40
C ILE A 1002 -36.55 26.27 -6.39
N LYS A 1003 -36.30 26.07 -7.69
CA LYS A 1003 -37.17 26.51 -8.78
C LYS A 1003 -37.72 25.32 -9.55
N MET A 1004 -39.03 25.14 -9.55
CA MET A 1004 -39.65 23.92 -10.09
C MET A 1004 -40.87 24.18 -10.97
N TYR A 1005 -40.98 23.41 -12.05
CA TYR A 1005 -42.21 23.22 -12.82
C TYR A 1005 -42.57 21.73 -12.75
N ALA A 1006 -43.71 21.40 -12.14
CA ALA A 1006 -44.01 19.99 -11.91
C ALA A 1006 -45.49 19.62 -12.00
N MET A 1007 -45.74 18.36 -12.38
CA MET A 1007 -47.06 17.74 -12.26
C MET A 1007 -46.94 16.57 -11.29
N PHE A 1008 -47.83 16.54 -10.30
CA PHE A 1008 -47.86 15.58 -9.21
C PHE A 1008 -49.19 14.84 -9.24
N HIS A 1009 -49.13 13.51 -9.37
CA HIS A 1009 -50.30 12.63 -9.39
C HIS A 1009 -50.08 11.45 -8.42
N ASN A 1010 -51.07 11.14 -7.58
CA ASN A 1010 -51.00 10.05 -6.60
C ASN A 1010 -49.78 10.13 -5.66
N ILE A 1011 -49.64 11.21 -4.91
CA ILE A 1011 -48.45 11.45 -4.08
C ILE A 1011 -48.77 11.39 -2.58
N LYS A 1012 -47.88 10.74 -1.80
CA LYS A 1012 -47.81 10.89 -0.34
C LYS A 1012 -46.51 11.60 0.03
N LEU A 1013 -46.62 12.80 0.59
CA LEU A 1013 -45.50 13.70 0.82
C LEU A 1013 -45.39 14.14 2.29
N TYR A 1014 -44.18 14.05 2.82
CA TYR A 1014 -43.76 14.66 4.09
C TYR A 1014 -42.56 15.57 3.81
N ALA A 1015 -42.72 16.89 3.91
CA ALA A 1015 -41.64 17.78 3.49
C ALA A 1015 -41.57 19.13 4.20
N MET A 1016 -40.35 19.69 4.20
CA MET A 1016 -40.12 21.08 4.59
C MET A 1016 -39.60 21.85 3.37
N PHE A 1017 -40.22 22.99 3.09
CA PHE A 1017 -39.95 23.83 1.93
C PHE A 1017 -39.54 25.22 2.40
N HIS A 1018 -38.37 25.67 1.97
CA HIS A 1018 -37.81 26.98 2.26
C HIS A 1018 -37.30 27.62 0.97
N ASP A 1019 -37.60 28.90 0.73
CA ASP A 1019 -37.14 29.65 -0.44
C ASP A 1019 -37.48 28.97 -1.79
N ILE A 1020 -38.77 28.72 -2.04
CA ILE A 1020 -39.23 27.99 -3.22
C ILE A 1020 -39.98 28.89 -4.19
N ASN A 1021 -39.72 28.72 -5.48
CA ASN A 1021 -40.53 29.26 -6.57
C ASN A 1021 -41.06 28.13 -7.47
N MET A 1022 -42.37 27.93 -7.49
CA MET A 1022 -42.98 26.73 -8.09
C MET A 1022 -44.19 27.03 -8.98
N TYR A 1023 -44.28 26.32 -10.10
CA TYR A 1023 -45.49 26.16 -10.91
C TYR A 1023 -45.88 24.69 -10.89
N ALA A 1024 -47.06 24.36 -10.36
CA ALA A 1024 -47.41 22.96 -10.18
C ALA A 1024 -48.88 22.61 -10.38
N LEU A 1025 -49.14 21.38 -10.83
CA LEU A 1025 -50.45 20.75 -10.79
C LEU A 1025 -50.39 19.57 -9.84
N PHE A 1026 -51.29 19.54 -8.86
CA PHE A 1026 -51.39 18.53 -7.82
C PHE A 1026 -52.74 17.83 -7.95
N HIS A 1027 -52.71 16.51 -8.12
CA HIS A 1027 -53.89 15.64 -8.23
C HIS A 1027 -53.71 14.40 -7.33
N ASP A 1028 -54.72 14.05 -6.54
CA ASP A 1028 -54.69 12.89 -5.63
C ASP A 1028 -53.50 12.90 -4.66
N ILE A 1029 -53.40 13.94 -3.83
CA ILE A 1029 -52.25 14.15 -2.94
C ILE A 1029 -52.64 14.02 -1.47
N LYS A 1030 -51.80 13.34 -0.69
CA LYS A 1030 -51.80 13.45 0.77
C LYS A 1030 -50.49 14.07 1.26
N MET A 1031 -50.57 15.24 1.89
CA MET A 1031 -49.39 16.04 2.25
C MET A 1031 -49.35 16.41 3.74
N TYR A 1032 -48.15 16.38 4.31
CA TYR A 1032 -47.81 16.97 5.60
C TYR A 1032 -46.57 17.83 5.40
N ALA A 1033 -46.71 19.15 5.40
CA ALA A 1033 -45.61 20.01 5.03
C ALA A 1033 -45.54 21.34 5.78
N MET A 1034 -44.32 21.86 5.88
CA MET A 1034 -44.08 23.23 6.35
C MET A 1034 -43.48 24.04 5.20
N PHE A 1035 -44.07 25.19 4.94
CA PHE A 1035 -43.74 26.09 3.84
C PHE A 1035 -43.33 27.44 4.40
N HIS A 1036 -42.13 27.89 4.04
CA HIS A 1036 -41.56 29.17 4.44
C HIS A 1036 -40.98 29.89 3.21
N ASP A 1037 -41.28 31.17 3.02
CA ASP A 1037 -40.78 31.98 1.90
C ASP A 1037 -41.07 31.38 0.50
N ILE A 1038 -42.35 31.18 0.19
CA ILE A 1038 -42.77 30.50 -1.05
C ILE A 1038 -43.46 31.46 -2.02
N LYS A 1039 -43.13 31.35 -3.30
CA LYS A 1039 -43.92 31.87 -4.43
C LYS A 1039 -44.46 30.72 -5.26
N MET A 1040 -45.78 30.60 -5.38
CA MET A 1040 -46.40 29.46 -6.06
C MET A 1040 -47.56 29.84 -6.99
N TYR A 1041 -47.61 29.19 -8.14
CA TYR A 1041 -48.77 29.11 -9.02
C TYR A 1041 -49.21 27.65 -9.10
N ALA A 1042 -50.40 27.31 -8.61
CA ALA A 1042 -50.78 25.91 -8.51
C ALA A 1042 -52.25 25.59 -8.75
N ILE A 1043 -52.51 24.40 -9.26
CA ILE A 1043 -53.85 23.79 -9.28
C ILE A 1043 -53.81 22.58 -8.35
N PHE A 1044 -54.78 22.48 -7.46
CA PHE A 1044 -54.94 21.44 -6.46
C PHE A 1044 -56.30 20.76 -6.66
N HIS A 1045 -56.29 19.45 -6.89
CA HIS A 1045 -57.48 18.63 -7.09
C HIS A 1045 -57.36 17.35 -6.24
N ASP A 1046 -58.41 16.99 -5.49
CA ASP A 1046 -58.42 15.80 -4.62
C ASP A 1046 -57.26 15.73 -3.61
N ILE A 1047 -57.17 16.73 -2.72
CA ILE A 1047 -56.04 16.87 -1.79
C ILE A 1047 -56.47 16.72 -0.33
N ASN A 1048 -55.68 15.97 0.45
CA ASN A 1048 -55.74 15.96 1.91
C ASN A 1048 -54.43 16.49 2.50
N MET A 1049 -54.49 17.61 3.22
CA MET A 1049 -53.29 18.36 3.63
C MET A 1049 -53.30 18.79 5.11
N TYR A 1050 -52.12 18.74 5.73
CA TYR A 1050 -51.85 19.11 7.12
C TYR A 1050 -50.58 19.97 7.18
N ASP A 1051 -50.75 21.29 7.05
CA ASP A 1051 -49.63 22.15 6.67
C ASP A 1051 -49.49 23.42 7.49
N MET A 1052 -48.27 23.95 7.53
CA MET A 1052 -47.99 25.28 8.06
C MET A 1052 -47.39 26.14 6.95
N PHE A 1053 -47.95 27.33 6.78
CA PHE A 1053 -47.59 28.28 5.74
C PHE A 1053 -47.16 29.60 6.38
N HIS A 1054 -45.94 30.04 6.09
CA HIS A 1054 -45.36 31.28 6.58
C HIS A 1054 -44.73 32.05 5.41
N ASP A 1055 -45.00 33.36 5.28
CA ASP A 1055 -44.44 34.21 4.23
C ASP A 1055 -44.70 33.70 2.79
N ILE A 1056 -45.96 33.50 2.44
CA ILE A 1056 -46.36 32.90 1.16
C ILE A 1056 -47.01 33.91 0.21
N LYS A 1057 -46.62 33.86 -1.07
CA LYS A 1057 -47.34 34.50 -2.19
C LYS A 1057 -47.86 33.43 -3.15
N MET A 1058 -49.18 33.29 -3.27
CA MET A 1058 -49.77 32.20 -4.04
C MET A 1058 -50.89 32.66 -4.99
N TYR A 1059 -50.92 32.06 -6.18
CA TYR A 1059 -52.07 32.05 -7.09
C TYR A 1059 -52.51 30.60 -7.26
N ALA A 1060 -53.72 30.26 -6.83
CA ALA A 1060 -54.11 28.85 -6.83
C ALA A 1060 -55.59 28.58 -7.13
N MET A 1061 -55.85 27.40 -7.71
CA MET A 1061 -57.20 26.84 -7.80
C MET A 1061 -57.24 25.57 -6.96
N PHE A 1062 -58.25 25.46 -6.10
CA PHE A 1062 -58.45 24.38 -5.16
C PHE A 1062 -59.81 23.74 -5.43
N HIS A 1063 -59.83 22.43 -5.67
CA HIS A 1063 -61.02 21.64 -5.94
C HIS A 1063 -60.96 20.34 -5.12
N ASP A 1064 -62.03 19.98 -4.42
CA ASP A 1064 -62.11 18.76 -3.59
C ASP A 1064 -60.97 18.63 -2.55
N ILE A 1065 -60.89 19.59 -1.63
CA ILE A 1065 -59.78 19.68 -0.67
C ILE A 1065 -60.25 19.48 0.77
N LYS A 1066 -59.53 18.68 1.54
CA LYS A 1066 -59.61 18.66 3.01
C LYS A 1066 -58.30 19.16 3.60
N MET A 1067 -58.35 20.26 4.35
CA MET A 1067 -57.14 20.93 4.86
C MET A 1067 -57.23 21.23 6.36
N TYR A 1068 -56.12 20.97 7.06
CA TYR A 1068 -55.83 21.48 8.39
C TYR A 1068 -54.58 22.33 8.29
N ALA A 1069 -54.68 23.64 8.49
CA ALA A 1069 -53.54 24.52 8.21
C ALA A 1069 -53.37 25.69 9.16
N MET A 1070 -52.13 26.11 9.35
CA MET A 1070 -51.79 27.39 9.98
C MET A 1070 -51.19 28.30 8.92
N PHE A 1071 -51.72 29.51 8.79
CA PHE A 1071 -51.34 30.50 7.80
C PHE A 1071 -50.88 31.78 8.51
N HIS A 1072 -49.66 32.22 8.21
CA HIS A 1072 -49.06 33.44 8.75
C HIS A 1072 -48.40 34.23 7.61
N ASP A 1073 -48.66 35.55 7.52
CA ASP A 1073 -48.09 36.43 6.50
C ASP A 1073 -48.34 35.96 5.04
N ILE A 1074 -49.60 35.78 4.69
CA ILE A 1074 -50.00 35.21 3.39
C ILE A 1074 -50.59 36.27 2.45
N LYS A 1075 -50.16 36.27 1.19
CA LYS A 1075 -50.81 36.98 0.08
C LYS A 1075 -51.30 35.99 -0.97
N MET A 1076 -52.62 35.88 -1.15
CA MET A 1076 -53.20 34.85 -2.02
C MET A 1076 -54.27 35.38 -2.97
N TYR A 1077 -54.25 34.87 -4.20
CA TYR A 1077 -55.37 34.94 -5.15
C TYR A 1077 -55.83 33.51 -5.42
N ALA A 1078 -57.06 33.15 -5.05
CA ALA A 1078 -57.46 31.76 -5.15
C ALA A 1078 -58.94 31.53 -5.48
N MET A 1079 -59.21 30.44 -6.18
CA MET A 1079 -60.56 29.92 -6.36
C MET A 1079 -60.66 28.59 -5.62
N PHE A 1080 -61.71 28.43 -4.84
CA PHE A 1080 -61.93 27.31 -3.94
C PHE A 1080 -63.30 26.71 -4.23
N HIS A 1081 -63.34 25.42 -4.51
CA HIS A 1081 -64.54 24.65 -4.82
C HIS A 1081 -64.53 23.34 -4.02
N ASP A 1082 -65.62 22.98 -3.36
CA ASP A 1082 -65.74 21.74 -2.56
C ASP A 1082 -64.65 21.57 -1.50
N ILE A 1083 -64.58 22.54 -0.57
CA ILE A 1083 -63.49 22.60 0.43
C ILE A 1083 -64.00 22.33 1.85
N LYS A 1084 -63.29 21.48 2.59
CA LYS A 1084 -63.43 21.35 4.05
C LYS A 1084 -62.15 21.78 4.74
N MET A 1085 -62.18 22.91 5.45
CA MET A 1085 -60.98 23.52 6.04
C MET A 1085 -61.10 23.75 7.55
N TYR A 1086 -60.02 23.46 8.28
CA TYR A 1086 -59.77 23.89 9.66
C TYR A 1086 -58.49 24.73 9.69
N ALA A 1087 -58.57 26.00 10.04
CA ALA A 1087 -57.41 26.89 9.90
C ALA A 1087 -57.21 27.90 11.04
N MET A 1088 -55.95 28.17 11.37
CA MET A 1088 -55.56 29.39 12.08
C MET A 1088 -54.88 30.33 11.09
N CYS A 1089 -55.23 31.60 11.12
CA CYS A 1089 -54.91 32.53 10.05
C CYS A 1089 -54.57 33.90 10.65
N HIS A 1090 -53.34 34.35 10.42
CA HIS A 1090 -52.75 35.58 10.95
C HIS A 1090 -52.10 36.38 9.82
N ASP A 1091 -52.33 37.70 9.75
CA ASP A 1091 -51.73 38.60 8.76
C ASP A 1091 -51.96 38.17 7.29
N ILE A 1092 -53.21 37.97 6.91
CA ILE A 1092 -53.58 37.46 5.58
C ILE A 1092 -54.17 38.57 4.69
N LYS A 1093 -53.69 38.67 3.45
CA LYS A 1093 -54.31 39.44 2.35
C LYS A 1093 -54.77 38.49 1.23
N MET A 1094 -56.08 38.40 1.00
CA MET A 1094 -56.63 37.41 0.08
C MET A 1094 -57.69 37.99 -0.86
N TYR A 1095 -57.63 37.59 -2.13
CA TYR A 1095 -58.69 37.76 -3.11
C TYR A 1095 -59.17 36.38 -3.53
N ALA A 1096 -60.42 36.03 -3.24
CA ALA A 1096 -60.86 34.66 -3.46
C ALA A 1096 -62.30 34.48 -3.92
N MET A 1097 -62.56 33.43 -4.69
CA MET A 1097 -63.90 32.96 -4.99
C MET A 1097 -64.11 31.61 -4.31
N PHE A 1098 -65.19 31.48 -3.56
CA PHE A 1098 -65.47 30.30 -2.73
C PHE A 1098 -66.83 29.74 -3.12
N HIS A 1099 -66.88 28.45 -3.43
CA HIS A 1099 -68.08 27.70 -3.81
C HIS A 1099 -68.10 26.36 -3.04
N ASP A 1100 -69.23 26.02 -2.42
CA ASP A 1100 -69.41 24.76 -1.66
C ASP A 1100 -68.34 24.52 -0.57
N ILE A 1101 -68.33 25.36 0.46
CA ILE A 1101 -67.26 25.34 1.48
C ILE A 1101 -67.79 25.13 2.89
N LYS A 1102 -67.10 24.24 3.63
CA LYS A 1102 -67.26 24.06 5.08
C LYS A 1102 -65.96 24.42 5.81
N MET A 1103 -65.98 25.54 6.54
CA MET A 1103 -64.77 26.12 7.14
C MET A 1103 -64.90 26.37 8.64
N TYR A 1104 -63.87 26.00 9.41
CA TYR A 1104 -63.71 26.34 10.82
C TYR A 1104 -62.40 27.08 11.00
N ALA A 1105 -62.43 28.37 11.33
CA ALA A 1105 -61.20 29.15 11.34
C ALA A 1105 -61.10 30.20 12.45
N LEU A 1106 -59.88 30.46 12.90
CA LEU A 1106 -59.58 31.56 13.80
C LEU A 1106 -58.75 32.60 13.02
N PHE A 1107 -59.24 33.82 13.00
CA PHE A 1107 -58.75 34.89 12.13
C PHE A 1107 -58.24 36.09 12.95
N HIS A 1108 -57.03 36.54 12.65
CA HIS A 1108 -56.38 37.70 13.25
C HIS A 1108 -55.70 38.53 12.15
N ASP A 1109 -55.96 39.85 12.13
CA ASP A 1109 -55.38 40.81 11.17
C ASP A 1109 -55.51 40.42 9.67
N ILE A 1110 -56.75 40.36 9.17
CA ILE A 1110 -57.07 39.90 7.81
C ILE A 1110 -57.71 40.97 6.93
N LYS A 1111 -57.27 41.04 5.67
CA LYS A 1111 -57.89 41.81 4.59
C LYS A 1111 -58.30 40.88 3.45
N MET A 1112 -59.60 40.69 3.28
CA MET A 1112 -60.16 39.73 2.33
C MET A 1112 -61.18 40.38 1.40
N TYR A 1113 -61.07 40.09 0.10
CA TYR A 1113 -62.06 40.44 -0.91
C TYR A 1113 -62.54 39.16 -1.58
N ALA A 1114 -63.78 38.78 -1.33
CA ALA A 1114 -64.26 37.47 -1.78
C ALA A 1114 -65.69 37.46 -2.31
N LEU A 1115 -65.93 36.54 -3.23
CA LEU A 1115 -67.25 36.13 -3.73
C LEU A 1115 -67.56 34.74 -3.17
N PHE A 1116 -68.76 34.59 -2.64
CA PHE A 1116 -69.17 33.45 -1.82
C PHE A 1116 -70.46 32.85 -2.38
N HIS A 1117 -70.49 31.53 -2.58
CA HIS A 1117 -71.67 30.76 -2.98
C HIS A 1117 -71.70 29.42 -2.21
N ASP A 1118 -72.84 29.07 -1.61
CA ASP A 1118 -73.05 27.86 -0.77
C ASP A 1118 -71.95 27.57 0.29
N ILE A 1119 -71.93 28.35 1.38
CA ILE A 1119 -70.90 28.22 2.44
C ILE A 1119 -71.49 27.98 3.84
N LYS A 1120 -70.81 27.12 4.61
CA LYS A 1120 -70.99 26.92 6.05
C LYS A 1120 -69.69 27.23 6.79
N MET A 1121 -69.63 28.42 7.38
CA MET A 1121 -68.43 28.95 8.05
C MET A 1121 -68.66 29.15 9.55
N TYR A 1122 -67.74 28.66 10.37
CA TYR A 1122 -67.69 28.85 11.82
C TYR A 1122 -66.36 29.49 12.18
N ALA A 1123 -66.36 30.80 12.42
CA ALA A 1123 -65.12 31.54 12.61
C ALA A 1123 -65.13 32.48 13.81
N MET A 1124 -63.96 32.62 14.42
CA MET A 1124 -63.71 33.55 15.52
C MET A 1124 -62.74 34.61 15.02
N PHE A 1125 -63.19 35.86 14.98
CA PHE A 1125 -62.40 37.01 14.51
C PHE A 1125 -61.89 37.82 15.70
N HIS A 1126 -60.59 38.03 15.78
CA HIS A 1126 -59.98 38.99 16.69
C HIS A 1126 -59.54 40.21 15.88
N TYR A 1127 -60.22 41.34 16.06
CA TYR A 1127 -59.84 42.62 15.46
C TYR A 1127 -59.10 43.45 16.48
N LYS A 1128 -57.89 43.88 16.13
CA LYS A 1128 -57.19 44.94 16.83
C LYS A 1128 -57.85 46.26 16.41
N LYS A 1129 -58.23 47.12 17.36
CA LYS A 1129 -59.00 48.36 17.10
C LYS A 1129 -58.07 49.47 16.58
N GLY A 1130 -57.25 49.09 15.60
CA GLY A 1130 -55.84 49.43 15.44
C GLY A 1130 -55.05 48.14 15.47
#